data_AF-A0A0S8GUK2-F1
#
_entry.id   AF-A0A0S8GUK2-F1
#
_cell.length_a   1.000
_cell.length_b   1.000
_cell.length_c   1.000
_cell.angle_alpha   90.00
_cell.angle_beta   90.00
_cell.angle_gamma   90.00
#
_symmetry.space_group_name_H-M   'P 1'
#
loop_
_entity.id
_entity.type
_entity.pdbx_description
1 polymer ?
#
loop_
_entity_poly.entity_id
_entity_poly.type
_entity_poly.pdbx_seq_one_letter_code
_entity_poly.pdbx_strand_id
1 'polypeptide(L)'
;MKKASLFVLALAILVAPFSLASAYELTLGQGEEAEVTLLSADSSGAKVEINIPRILIEEKTAEGERYQVITIPGGGILTQVGEPQVPLVCRFVALPPTSGVRVEVIEEEKEVLSETFMLYPFQEPAIRSGEQEPQEFRLDEIIYSQNKPFPGKIVEAGEISILRDLRLAPIIFYPVQFNPQTGEVVVYKKIVVEIKFEGEGENPKLNPINVLTRSFYQTYQRFVLNFDQVKGGLPVVDGSVLIITYDGFYDQVVPLAEWKHKRGLTTYLVNLSEVGSSNTDIYNYIYDAYHTWPDPPEYVILVGDVQQIPTNSGLYCITDHKYVTVDGSDYFADIHIGRISVQTPAEAEHVITKILNYRRNPYVDETDWFLEAMTISGSDYVDDYNCLRCGFLMVDYAGFTYFDSLWNSNGLDTPSQITTRLNDGRSWIAYFGHGGSTAWYPSGFNNSHINALSNGEKLPSIVSIACNNGQFNVSGDCFAERWIKAGAIGAEKGAVIIAASTEGSAFFYSDTLSRGTFISYFADSNFHFTAALNEGKMYMYQHFPEGPGGTTERETQMYTTFGDPELDPWSGVPEDLEVTHPDVIVLGGAPFPVTVHLNSQPVEGALVCVMKDTEMYEVGRTDSNGEVILNPSPSTPGDADITITAHNAFAYEAIVPVAGGVFIVLQGWDVDDDSVGGSLGNDDGEVDPGETCDLTVVLRNLGNEEATQVSGDLSSSDPYVTITTSSSDYPDIPPGGTGSSVIPYRFTVEPDCSLGHVATFVLQTSAAGPYSATDSFDITIGKKPVILVDDDDGESYDTFFVSALNSLEIPHDVWEVDLLGSPSEAVLNSYKAVVWTTGDDVGYIGNPSTLTPEDQANLQAYLEDGGRLFLSSQDLLYDNAPNDFIINYLHVAGHTDDAGINSVAGVAGDVISNGMNISLSYPFDNLSDYIVPGLDATGIFHRTGKTSPSSREGRLALPNLQSGSSGKTDYCALRYPATGTTGYQLVFFAFPFEAIPQSGADPNNAETVMEKIMNWFDISKPSFYRGDANGDSEIDIADVVFLINYLFDDGPEPYPLEAGDADCSGEVDIGDAIFLINYLFVGGPSPSC
;
A
#
# COMPACT_ATOMS: atom_id res chain seq x y z
N MET A 1 11.70 13.67 6.53
CA MET A 1 11.97 14.25 7.89
C MET A 1 11.57 13.36 9.08
N LYS A 2 12.56 12.79 9.78
CA LYS A 2 12.43 12.08 11.08
C LYS A 2 12.23 13.08 12.23
N LYS A 3 11.12 13.02 12.96
CA LYS A 3 11.09 13.44 14.37
C LYS A 3 11.29 12.23 15.28
N ALA A 4 12.55 11.79 15.34
CA ALA A 4 13.05 11.01 16.45
C ALA A 4 12.98 11.87 17.72
N SER A 5 11.94 11.68 18.54
CA SER A 5 11.99 12.06 19.94
C SER A 5 12.38 10.83 20.74
N LEU A 6 13.64 10.81 21.17
CA LEU A 6 14.16 9.95 22.24
C LEU A 6 13.13 9.81 23.38
N PHE A 7 12.63 8.60 23.64
CA PHE A 7 12.19 8.20 24.97
C PHE A 7 12.46 6.70 25.20
N VAL A 8 13.74 6.39 25.43
CA VAL A 8 14.14 5.13 26.06
C VAL A 8 14.08 5.31 27.57
N LEU A 9 13.31 4.42 28.23
CA LEU A 9 13.31 4.08 29.65
C LEU A 9 13.12 5.22 30.68
N ALA A 10 11.88 5.31 31.17
CA ALA A 10 11.62 5.49 32.60
C ALA A 10 10.29 4.82 32.96
N LEU A 11 10.31 3.49 33.04
CA LEU A 11 9.29 2.68 33.68
C LEU A 11 9.31 3.02 35.18
N ALA A 12 8.49 3.98 35.59
CA ALA A 12 8.24 4.29 37.00
C ALA A 12 6.74 4.49 37.19
N ILE A 13 6.09 3.38 37.56
CA ILE A 13 4.87 3.23 38.36
C ILE A 13 4.27 4.57 38.80
N LEU A 14 3.12 4.92 38.23
CA LEU A 14 2.20 5.91 38.80
C LEU A 14 0.85 5.24 39.04
N VAL A 15 0.84 4.37 40.05
CA VAL A 15 -0.34 3.75 40.65
C VAL A 15 -0.90 4.74 41.68
N ALA A 16 -2.13 5.21 41.49
CA ALA A 16 -2.94 5.79 42.57
C ALA A 16 -3.24 4.71 43.61
N PRO A 17 -3.36 5.03 44.92
CA PRO A 17 -2.85 4.22 46.02
C PRO A 17 -3.69 2.96 46.28
N PHE A 18 -3.48 1.92 45.47
CA PHE A 18 -3.59 0.54 45.90
C PHE A 18 -2.20 0.08 46.34
N SER A 19 -2.14 -0.75 47.38
CA SER A 19 -0.88 -1.24 47.97
C SER A 19 0.12 -1.64 46.88
N LEU A 20 1.26 -0.94 46.80
CA LEU A 20 2.34 -1.25 45.88
C LEU A 20 2.79 -2.71 46.10
N ALA A 21 2.27 -3.63 45.29
CA ALA A 21 2.88 -4.92 45.05
C ALA A 21 4.23 -4.64 44.37
N SER A 22 5.33 -5.11 44.95
CA SER A 22 6.63 -5.04 44.31
C SER A 22 6.68 -6.10 43.22
N ALA A 23 6.46 -5.72 41.96
CA ALA A 23 6.81 -6.57 40.83
C ALA A 23 8.31 -6.47 40.55
N TYR A 24 8.97 -7.60 40.28
CA TYR A 24 10.35 -7.62 39.80
C TYR A 24 10.48 -8.54 38.59
N GLU A 25 11.46 -8.22 37.74
CA GLU A 25 11.77 -9.00 36.54
C GLU A 25 12.94 -9.95 36.83
N LEU A 26 12.84 -11.17 36.33
CA LEU A 26 13.95 -12.12 36.29
C LEU A 26 14.36 -12.37 34.84
N THR A 27 15.55 -11.90 34.47
CA THR A 27 16.15 -12.15 33.15
C THR A 27 16.80 -13.53 33.11
N LEU A 28 16.40 -14.33 32.14
CA LEU A 28 16.79 -15.72 31.93
C LEU A 28 17.62 -15.90 30.64
N GLY A 29 17.50 -14.99 29.68
CA GLY A 29 18.16 -15.00 28.38
C GLY A 29 18.15 -13.63 27.69
N GLN A 30 18.46 -13.61 26.39
CA GLN A 30 18.34 -12.41 25.54
C GLN A 30 16.95 -12.38 24.88
N GLY A 31 16.33 -11.20 24.82
CA GLY A 31 14.99 -11.00 24.26
C GLY A 31 14.02 -10.36 25.26
N GLU A 32 12.87 -9.90 24.77
CA GLU A 32 11.87 -9.19 25.58
C GLU A 32 10.60 -10.02 25.84
N GLU A 33 10.24 -10.94 24.94
CA GLU A 33 9.02 -11.77 25.01
C GLU A 33 9.32 -13.24 24.71
N ALA A 34 8.38 -14.14 25.00
CA ALA A 34 8.52 -15.55 24.64
C ALA A 34 8.57 -15.74 23.12
N GLU A 35 9.65 -16.36 22.64
CA GLU A 35 9.86 -16.64 21.23
C GLU A 35 9.62 -18.12 20.94
N VAL A 36 8.85 -18.40 19.89
CA VAL A 36 8.61 -19.77 19.43
C VAL A 36 9.04 -19.88 17.97
N THR A 37 9.98 -20.76 17.70
CA THR A 37 10.62 -20.91 16.40
C THR A 37 10.39 -22.31 15.84
N LEU A 38 9.98 -22.40 14.59
CA LEU A 38 9.96 -23.66 13.86
C LEU A 38 11.38 -24.02 13.42
N LEU A 39 11.92 -25.14 13.91
CA LEU A 39 13.24 -25.64 13.52
C LEU A 39 13.19 -26.48 12.24
N SER A 40 12.11 -27.25 12.06
CA SER A 40 11.87 -28.06 10.86
C SER A 40 10.42 -28.54 10.82
N ALA A 41 9.83 -28.71 9.64
CA ALA A 41 8.55 -29.41 9.47
C ALA A 41 8.53 -30.23 8.17
N ASP A 42 7.87 -31.37 8.20
CA ASP A 42 7.57 -32.20 7.03
C ASP A 42 6.22 -32.93 7.22
N SER A 43 5.87 -33.83 6.30
CA SER A 43 4.61 -34.59 6.34
C SER A 43 4.44 -35.51 7.55
N SER A 44 5.51 -35.81 8.29
CA SER A 44 5.52 -36.70 9.46
C SER A 44 5.52 -35.96 10.79
N GLY A 45 5.79 -34.65 10.80
CA GLY A 45 5.83 -33.89 12.03
C GLY A 45 6.53 -32.53 11.91
N ALA A 46 6.72 -31.89 13.06
CA ALA A 46 7.44 -30.63 13.21
C ALA A 46 8.37 -30.67 14.42
N LYS A 47 9.41 -29.84 14.41
CA LYS A 47 10.27 -29.58 15.56
C LYS A 47 10.22 -28.10 15.89
N VAL A 48 9.89 -27.78 17.12
CA VAL A 48 9.67 -26.41 17.60
C VAL A 48 10.58 -26.15 18.79
N GLU A 49 11.19 -24.96 18.81
CA GLU A 49 11.93 -24.44 19.95
C GLU A 49 11.16 -23.28 20.57
N ILE A 50 11.10 -23.23 21.89
CA ILE A 50 10.61 -22.08 22.64
C ILE A 50 11.73 -21.55 23.54
N ASN A 51 11.91 -20.24 23.51
CA ASN A 51 12.85 -19.51 24.35
C ASN A 51 12.07 -18.53 25.25
N ILE A 52 12.35 -18.58 26.55
CA ILE A 52 11.75 -17.72 27.57
C ILE A 52 12.84 -16.81 28.12
N PRO A 53 12.98 -15.57 27.60
CA PRO A 53 14.09 -14.70 27.95
C PRO A 53 13.92 -14.03 29.32
N ARG A 54 12.68 -13.88 29.80
CA ARG A 54 12.39 -13.33 31.12
C ARG A 54 11.02 -13.75 31.64
N ILE A 55 10.84 -13.61 32.95
CA ILE A 55 9.55 -13.69 33.64
C ILE A 55 9.35 -12.48 34.55
N LEU A 56 8.09 -12.12 34.77
CA LEU A 56 7.69 -11.09 35.73
C LEU A 56 7.06 -11.76 36.94
N ILE A 57 7.43 -11.31 38.13
CA ILE A 57 6.95 -11.86 39.41
C ILE A 57 6.34 -10.74 40.21
N GLU A 58 5.04 -10.84 40.51
CA GLU A 58 4.28 -9.88 41.31
C GLU A 58 3.84 -10.50 42.65
N GLU A 59 4.03 -9.78 43.75
CA GLU A 59 3.55 -10.17 45.08
C GLU A 59 2.07 -9.80 45.28
N LYS A 60 1.23 -10.76 45.67
CA LYS A 60 -0.20 -10.56 45.91
C LYS A 60 -0.59 -11.09 47.29
N THR A 61 -1.37 -10.32 48.05
CA THR A 61 -1.91 -10.77 49.36
C THR A 61 -3.38 -11.11 49.23
N ALA A 62 -3.80 -12.29 49.70
CA ALA A 62 -5.19 -12.72 49.76
C ALA A 62 -5.43 -13.62 50.98
N GLU A 63 -6.59 -13.51 51.64
CA GLU A 63 -6.94 -14.26 52.86
C GLU A 63 -5.85 -14.21 53.96
N GLY A 64 -5.09 -13.11 54.04
CA GLY A 64 -4.01 -12.92 55.01
C GLY A 64 -2.70 -13.64 54.66
N GLU A 65 -2.65 -14.38 53.55
CA GLU A 65 -1.46 -15.07 53.05
C GLU A 65 -0.82 -14.31 51.87
N ARG A 66 0.49 -14.49 51.68
CA ARG A 66 1.25 -13.91 50.58
C ARG A 66 1.42 -14.94 49.47
N TYR A 67 1.16 -14.51 48.25
CA TYR A 67 1.24 -15.28 47.02
C TYR A 67 2.11 -14.55 45.99
N GLN A 68 2.57 -15.29 44.98
CA GLN A 68 3.22 -14.73 43.80
C GLN A 68 2.41 -15.03 42.54
N VAL A 69 2.33 -14.04 41.65
CA VAL A 69 1.84 -14.20 40.28
C VAL A 69 3.05 -14.16 39.36
N ILE A 70 3.25 -15.22 38.56
CA ILE A 70 4.31 -15.29 37.56
C ILE A 70 3.69 -15.11 36.18
N THR A 71 4.21 -14.18 35.39
CA THR A 71 3.81 -13.94 34.00
C THR A 71 5.00 -14.05 33.06
N ILE A 72 4.72 -14.54 31.85
CA ILE A 72 5.65 -14.55 30.73
C ILE A 72 5.16 -13.47 29.75
N PRO A 73 5.98 -12.45 29.41
CA PRO A 73 5.59 -11.49 28.38
C PRO A 73 5.28 -12.18 27.05
N GLY A 74 4.14 -11.83 26.43
CA GLY A 74 3.59 -12.52 25.25
C GLY A 74 2.98 -13.90 25.52
N GLY A 75 2.94 -14.34 26.78
CA GLY A 75 2.37 -15.61 27.23
C GLY A 75 0.93 -15.51 27.75
N GLY A 76 0.25 -16.65 27.75
CA GLY A 76 -1.05 -16.85 28.36
C GLY A 76 -0.96 -17.35 29.80
N ILE A 77 -2.09 -17.76 30.37
CA ILE A 77 -2.17 -18.37 31.70
C ILE A 77 -3.13 -19.56 31.72
N LEU A 78 -2.92 -20.49 32.65
CA LEU A 78 -3.89 -21.52 32.98
C LEU A 78 -5.04 -20.92 33.81
N THR A 79 -6.28 -21.28 33.47
CA THR A 79 -7.50 -20.57 33.89
C THR A 79 -8.48 -21.42 34.71
N GLN A 80 -8.04 -22.59 35.18
CA GLN A 80 -8.89 -23.42 36.04
C GLN A 80 -8.99 -22.79 37.44
N VAL A 81 -10.21 -22.41 37.84
CA VAL A 81 -10.47 -21.70 39.11
C VAL A 81 -10.02 -22.52 40.31
N GLY A 82 -9.22 -21.90 41.18
CA GLY A 82 -8.66 -22.48 42.39
C GLY A 82 -7.32 -23.18 42.21
N GLU A 83 -6.91 -23.51 40.98
CA GLU A 83 -5.59 -24.09 40.69
C GLU A 83 -4.49 -23.02 40.67
N PRO A 84 -3.20 -23.36 40.89
CA PRO A 84 -2.11 -22.41 40.74
C PRO A 84 -2.13 -21.71 39.36
N GLN A 85 -2.11 -20.39 39.34
CA GLN A 85 -2.03 -19.60 38.11
C GLN A 85 -0.62 -19.71 37.52
N VAL A 86 -0.46 -20.64 36.58
CA VAL A 86 0.81 -20.90 35.89
C VAL A 86 0.78 -20.24 34.50
N PRO A 87 1.83 -19.50 34.09
CA PRO A 87 1.91 -18.95 32.75
C PRO A 87 2.19 -20.06 31.71
N LEU A 88 1.64 -19.87 30.52
CA LEU A 88 1.79 -20.79 29.39
C LEU A 88 2.15 -20.02 28.11
N VAL A 89 2.59 -20.76 27.10
CA VAL A 89 2.75 -20.24 25.74
C VAL A 89 2.06 -21.20 24.79
N CYS A 90 1.20 -20.70 23.91
CA CYS A 90 0.45 -21.51 22.94
C CYS A 90 0.80 -21.11 21.51
N ARG A 91 0.97 -22.09 20.62
CA ARG A 91 1.11 -21.88 19.17
C ARG A 91 0.41 -23.00 18.40
N PHE A 92 -0.13 -22.70 17.23
CA PHE A 92 -0.79 -23.71 16.42
C PHE A 92 0.17 -24.37 15.45
N VAL A 93 -0.06 -25.65 15.20
CA VAL A 93 0.57 -26.43 14.14
C VAL A 93 -0.53 -27.03 13.29
N ALA A 94 -0.46 -26.81 11.97
CA ALA A 94 -1.36 -27.44 11.03
C ALA A 94 -1.04 -28.93 10.90
N LEU A 95 -2.08 -29.74 11.01
CA LEU A 95 -2.03 -31.19 10.96
C LEU A 95 -2.44 -31.72 9.58
N PRO A 96 -1.97 -32.92 9.19
CA PRO A 96 -2.59 -33.67 8.11
C PRO A 96 -4.09 -33.91 8.38
N PRO A 97 -4.91 -34.16 7.34
CA PRO A 97 -6.37 -34.20 7.47
C PRO A 97 -6.91 -35.17 8.52
N THR A 98 -6.22 -36.29 8.75
CA THR A 98 -6.71 -37.40 9.61
C THR A 98 -5.72 -37.86 10.68
N SER A 99 -4.49 -37.32 10.70
CA SER A 99 -3.45 -37.80 11.60
C SER A 99 -3.70 -37.38 13.05
N GLY A 100 -3.33 -38.25 14.01
CA GLY A 100 -3.18 -37.87 15.40
C GLY A 100 -1.94 -37.02 15.63
N VAL A 101 -1.84 -36.40 16.81
CA VAL A 101 -0.68 -35.60 17.22
C VAL A 101 -0.10 -36.11 18.52
N ARG A 102 1.22 -36.19 18.59
CA ARG A 102 1.96 -36.49 19.82
C ARG A 102 3.11 -35.51 19.98
N VAL A 103 3.30 -35.00 21.19
CA VAL A 103 4.38 -34.06 21.53
C VAL A 103 5.37 -34.70 22.49
N GLU A 104 6.66 -34.49 22.26
CA GLU A 104 7.75 -35.00 23.09
C GLU A 104 8.82 -33.93 23.31
N VAL A 105 9.15 -33.64 24.57
CA VAL A 105 10.31 -32.79 24.89
C VAL A 105 11.58 -33.58 24.62
N ILE A 106 12.46 -33.04 23.77
CA ILE A 106 13.73 -33.67 23.39
C ILE A 106 14.96 -32.92 23.92
N GLU A 107 14.80 -31.64 24.26
CA GLU A 107 15.83 -30.81 24.89
C GLU A 107 15.16 -29.81 25.83
N GLU A 108 15.77 -29.55 26.98
CA GLU A 108 15.31 -28.55 27.93
C GLU A 108 16.51 -27.87 28.62
N GLU A 109 16.39 -26.56 28.82
CA GLU A 109 17.25 -25.80 29.73
C GLU A 109 16.37 -25.16 30.79
N LYS A 110 16.71 -25.38 32.06
CA LYS A 110 15.88 -24.92 33.18
C LYS A 110 16.69 -24.36 34.34
N GLU A 111 16.03 -23.54 35.12
CA GLU A 111 16.55 -22.92 36.33
C GLU A 111 15.57 -23.18 37.49
N VAL A 112 16.11 -23.52 38.65
CA VAL A 112 15.32 -23.63 39.89
C VAL A 112 15.48 -22.32 40.62
N LEU A 113 14.38 -21.63 40.88
CA LEU A 113 14.41 -20.36 41.59
C LEU A 113 14.82 -20.59 43.05
N SER A 114 15.70 -19.73 43.58
CA SER A 114 16.26 -19.91 44.93
C SER A 114 15.28 -19.57 46.05
N GLU A 115 14.19 -18.87 45.73
CA GLU A 115 13.15 -18.44 46.68
C GLU A 115 12.07 -19.53 46.84
N THR A 116 11.31 -19.46 47.93
CA THR A 116 10.14 -20.31 48.15
C THR A 116 8.90 -19.52 47.76
N PHE A 117 8.12 -20.07 46.84
CA PHE A 117 6.93 -19.44 46.28
C PHE A 117 5.65 -20.07 46.82
N MET A 118 4.58 -19.29 46.78
CA MET A 118 3.21 -19.77 46.87
C MET A 118 2.45 -19.14 45.70
N LEU A 119 2.28 -19.86 44.59
CA LEU A 119 1.62 -19.27 43.42
C LEU A 119 0.16 -18.93 43.74
N TYR A 120 -0.28 -17.76 43.28
CA TYR A 120 -1.65 -17.30 43.46
C TYR A 120 -2.61 -18.26 42.73
N PRO A 121 -3.69 -18.73 43.38
CA PRO A 121 -4.68 -19.54 42.70
C PRO A 121 -5.44 -18.70 41.70
N PHE A 122 -5.65 -19.19 40.48
CA PHE A 122 -6.46 -18.51 39.48
C PHE A 122 -7.88 -18.31 40.05
N GLN A 123 -8.35 -17.06 40.04
CA GLN A 123 -9.69 -16.72 40.48
C GLN A 123 -10.59 -16.55 39.26
N GLU A 124 -11.89 -16.79 39.45
CA GLU A 124 -12.89 -16.49 38.43
C GLU A 124 -12.75 -15.03 37.99
N PRO A 125 -12.63 -14.69 36.70
CA PRO A 125 -12.51 -13.29 36.29
C PRO A 125 -13.73 -12.49 36.71
N ALA A 126 -13.53 -11.22 37.06
CA ALA A 126 -14.65 -10.32 37.25
C ALA A 126 -15.44 -10.19 35.93
N ILE A 127 -16.75 -9.98 36.03
CA ILE A 127 -17.61 -9.66 34.89
C ILE A 127 -17.74 -8.14 34.79
N ARG A 128 -17.76 -7.61 33.57
CA ARG A 128 -17.87 -6.18 33.27
C ARG A 128 -19.26 -5.59 33.55
N SER A 129 -20.10 -6.16 34.42
CA SER A 129 -21.50 -5.78 34.62
C SER A 129 -21.76 -4.70 35.71
N GLY A 130 -20.74 -3.98 36.18
CA GLY A 130 -20.87 -2.86 37.13
C GLY A 130 -21.24 -3.23 38.58
N GLU A 131 -21.94 -4.34 38.82
CA GLU A 131 -22.16 -4.92 40.14
C GLU A 131 -21.13 -6.04 40.39
N GLN A 132 -20.17 -5.79 41.29
CA GLN A 132 -19.25 -6.82 41.78
C GLN A 132 -19.82 -7.44 43.06
N GLU A 133 -20.35 -8.65 42.97
CA GLU A 133 -20.41 -9.50 44.16
C GLU A 133 -18.97 -9.81 44.58
N PRO A 134 -18.61 -9.71 45.87
CA PRO A 134 -17.28 -10.08 46.33
C PRO A 134 -17.03 -11.54 45.95
N GLN A 135 -16.12 -11.76 45.00
CA GLN A 135 -15.76 -13.11 44.61
C GLN A 135 -15.13 -13.82 45.80
N GLU A 136 -15.72 -14.95 46.16
CA GLU A 136 -15.17 -15.84 47.18
C GLU A 136 -13.79 -16.31 46.72
N PHE A 137 -12.77 -16.12 47.56
CA PHE A 137 -11.44 -16.62 47.29
C PHE A 137 -11.49 -18.16 47.22
N ARG A 138 -11.13 -18.71 46.07
CA ARG A 138 -11.12 -20.16 45.82
C ARG A 138 -9.69 -20.67 45.72
N LEU A 139 -9.42 -21.74 46.44
CA LEU A 139 -8.14 -22.45 46.42
C LEU A 139 -8.43 -23.95 46.41
N ASP A 140 -7.87 -24.67 45.44
CA ASP A 140 -7.99 -26.12 45.37
C ASP A 140 -7.07 -26.75 46.44
N GLU A 141 -7.64 -27.07 47.59
CA GLU A 141 -6.90 -27.66 48.72
C GLU A 141 -6.23 -29.00 48.35
N ILE A 142 -6.79 -29.73 47.37
CA ILE A 142 -6.24 -31.01 46.94
C ILE A 142 -4.96 -30.79 46.15
N ILE A 143 -4.91 -29.80 45.25
CA ILE A 143 -3.69 -29.48 44.49
C ILE A 143 -2.64 -28.84 45.41
N TYR A 144 -3.05 -27.86 46.22
CA TYR A 144 -2.14 -27.12 47.08
C TYR A 144 -1.54 -27.97 48.24
N SER A 145 -2.12 -29.13 48.54
CA SER A 145 -1.57 -30.08 49.52
C SER A 145 -0.63 -31.15 48.93
N GLN A 146 -0.47 -31.20 47.60
CA GLN A 146 0.32 -32.25 46.94
C GLN A 146 1.81 -31.92 46.85
N ASN A 147 2.64 -32.96 47.05
CA ASN A 147 4.09 -32.91 46.83
C ASN A 147 4.45 -33.32 45.40
N LYS A 148 3.94 -32.60 44.41
CA LYS A 148 4.26 -32.88 43.02
C LYS A 148 4.31 -31.58 42.22
N PRO A 149 5.10 -31.52 41.14
CA PRO A 149 5.06 -30.40 40.20
C PRO A 149 3.66 -30.26 39.59
N PHE A 150 3.20 -29.02 39.49
CA PHE A 150 1.99 -28.58 38.82
C PHE A 150 2.38 -27.62 37.68
N PRO A 151 1.78 -27.73 36.48
CA PRO A 151 0.76 -28.71 36.08
C PRO A 151 1.28 -30.15 35.94
N GLY A 152 2.61 -30.35 35.95
CA GLY A 152 3.24 -31.67 35.89
C GLY A 152 3.49 -32.17 34.46
N LYS A 153 3.07 -31.40 33.45
CA LYS A 153 3.44 -31.55 32.04
C LYS A 153 4.21 -30.31 31.60
N ILE A 154 5.23 -30.48 30.75
CA ILE A 154 6.02 -29.37 30.19
C ILE A 154 5.43 -28.88 28.87
N VAL A 155 4.83 -29.80 28.10
CA VAL A 155 4.13 -29.52 26.84
C VAL A 155 2.97 -30.49 26.69
N GLU A 156 1.88 -30.06 26.07
CA GLU A 156 0.81 -30.92 25.57
C GLU A 156 0.19 -30.38 24.27
N ALA A 157 -0.53 -31.24 23.55
CA ALA A 157 -1.44 -30.81 22.51
C ALA A 157 -2.82 -30.58 23.14
N GLY A 158 -3.44 -29.43 22.87
CA GLY A 158 -4.81 -29.15 23.28
C GLY A 158 -5.84 -29.74 22.31
N GLU A 159 -7.08 -29.26 22.41
CA GLU A 159 -8.19 -29.68 21.56
C GLU A 159 -7.91 -29.39 20.08
N ILE A 160 -8.10 -30.39 19.22
CA ILE A 160 -7.86 -30.25 17.78
C ILE A 160 -9.05 -29.58 17.14
N SER A 161 -8.80 -28.48 16.42
CA SER A 161 -9.84 -27.67 15.79
C SER A 161 -9.70 -27.65 14.28
N ILE A 162 -10.78 -27.30 13.58
CA ILE A 162 -10.78 -26.94 12.18
C ILE A 162 -11.07 -25.44 12.11
N LEU A 163 -10.22 -24.69 11.41
CA LEU A 163 -10.44 -23.30 11.09
C LEU A 163 -10.53 -23.20 9.59
N ARG A 164 -11.75 -23.34 9.06
CA ARG A 164 -12.06 -23.35 7.63
C ARG A 164 -11.13 -24.28 6.85
N ASP A 165 -10.07 -23.77 6.24
CA ASP A 165 -9.15 -24.54 5.41
C ASP A 165 -8.30 -25.49 6.26
N LEU A 166 -7.78 -25.06 7.41
CA LEU A 166 -6.75 -25.81 8.13
C LEU A 166 -7.30 -26.60 9.32
N ARG A 167 -6.75 -27.81 9.54
CA ARG A 167 -6.92 -28.56 10.79
C ARG A 167 -5.74 -28.26 11.71
N LEU A 168 -5.99 -27.75 12.91
CA LEU A 168 -5.00 -27.13 13.78
C LEU A 168 -4.88 -27.84 15.12
N ALA A 169 -3.64 -28.06 15.56
CA ALA A 169 -3.31 -28.49 16.92
C ALA A 169 -2.70 -27.31 17.71
N PRO A 170 -3.33 -26.86 18.80
CA PRO A 170 -2.67 -25.95 19.74
C PRO A 170 -1.62 -26.72 20.54
N ILE A 171 -0.37 -26.27 20.48
CA ILE A 171 0.75 -26.81 21.24
C ILE A 171 0.98 -25.88 22.43
N ILE A 172 0.68 -26.38 23.62
CA ILE A 172 0.67 -25.61 24.86
C ILE A 172 1.92 -25.98 25.66
N PHE A 173 2.80 -25.01 25.86
CA PHE A 173 3.99 -25.13 26.67
C PHE A 173 3.69 -24.57 28.07
N TYR A 174 4.22 -25.24 29.10
CA TYR A 174 4.15 -24.83 30.51
C TYR A 174 5.55 -24.58 31.05
N PRO A 175 6.16 -23.42 30.74
CA PRO A 175 7.55 -23.16 31.06
C PRO A 175 7.79 -22.95 32.55
N VAL A 176 6.74 -22.86 33.37
CA VAL A 176 6.83 -22.74 34.81
C VAL A 176 6.20 -23.97 35.45
N GLN A 177 6.93 -24.63 36.35
CA GLN A 177 6.43 -25.74 37.16
C GLN A 177 6.53 -25.36 38.64
N PHE A 178 5.46 -25.56 39.38
CA PHE A 178 5.36 -25.20 40.80
C PHE A 178 5.05 -26.43 41.65
N ASN A 179 5.78 -26.65 42.74
CA ASN A 179 5.44 -27.67 43.73
C ASN A 179 4.76 -27.03 44.95
N PRO A 180 3.43 -27.18 45.14
CA PRO A 180 2.70 -26.45 46.17
C PRO A 180 3.11 -26.77 47.62
N GLN A 181 3.58 -27.99 47.90
CA GLN A 181 4.00 -28.35 49.26
C GLN A 181 5.38 -27.78 49.62
N THR A 182 6.31 -27.76 48.66
CA THR A 182 7.70 -27.32 48.92
C THR A 182 7.94 -25.84 48.60
N GLY A 183 7.07 -25.25 47.77
CA GLY A 183 7.21 -23.91 47.22
C GLY A 183 8.30 -23.78 46.15
N GLU A 184 8.86 -24.88 45.67
CA GLU A 184 9.86 -24.89 44.60
C GLU A 184 9.22 -24.48 43.26
N VAL A 185 9.87 -23.54 42.55
CA VAL A 185 9.52 -23.14 41.18
C VAL A 185 10.67 -23.46 40.25
N VAL A 186 10.36 -24.16 39.16
CA VAL A 186 11.27 -24.46 38.06
C VAL A 186 10.82 -23.71 36.82
N VAL A 187 11.72 -22.93 36.22
CA VAL A 187 11.48 -22.19 34.99
C VAL A 187 12.31 -22.78 33.87
N TYR A 188 11.65 -23.18 32.79
CA TYR A 188 12.26 -23.69 31.57
C TYR A 188 12.53 -22.50 30.64
N LYS A 189 13.81 -22.18 30.51
CA LYS A 189 14.31 -21.06 29.68
C LYS A 189 14.32 -21.44 28.21
N LYS A 190 14.50 -22.74 27.93
CA LYS A 190 14.48 -23.31 26.59
C LYS A 190 13.77 -24.66 26.63
N ILE A 191 12.88 -24.91 25.68
CA ILE A 191 12.28 -26.23 25.46
C ILE A 191 12.32 -26.51 23.95
N VAL A 192 12.85 -27.66 23.54
CA VAL A 192 12.72 -28.16 22.16
C VAL A 192 11.79 -29.35 22.16
N VAL A 193 10.75 -29.27 21.33
CA VAL A 193 9.70 -30.27 21.23
C VAL A 193 9.69 -30.89 19.83
N GLU A 194 9.63 -32.21 19.79
CA GLU A 194 9.32 -32.98 18.59
C GLU A 194 7.81 -33.26 18.58
N ILE A 195 7.14 -32.84 17.51
CA ILE A 195 5.71 -33.00 17.25
C ILE A 195 5.58 -34.04 16.15
N LYS A 196 4.89 -35.15 16.43
CA LYS A 196 4.72 -36.28 15.51
C LYS A 196 3.29 -36.36 15.02
N PHE A 197 3.12 -36.48 13.71
CA PHE A 197 1.83 -36.74 13.06
C PHE A 197 1.68 -38.25 12.87
N GLU A 198 1.01 -38.91 13.80
CA GLU A 198 0.91 -40.38 13.83
C GLU A 198 -0.46 -40.87 14.29
N GLY A 199 -0.87 -42.04 13.78
CA GLY A 199 -2.17 -42.64 14.08
C GLY A 199 -3.36 -41.89 13.49
N GLU A 200 -4.57 -42.33 13.86
CA GLU A 200 -5.82 -41.61 13.58
C GLU A 200 -6.06 -40.57 14.68
N GLY A 201 -6.39 -39.34 14.29
CA GLY A 201 -6.65 -38.23 15.20
C GLY A 201 -8.13 -37.89 15.33
N GLU A 202 -8.46 -37.17 16.40
CA GLU A 202 -9.81 -36.62 16.64
C GLU A 202 -10.11 -35.45 15.69
N ASN A 203 -11.38 -35.12 15.48
CA ASN A 203 -11.81 -34.02 14.62
C ASN A 203 -11.18 -34.05 13.20
N PRO A 204 -11.31 -35.15 12.42
CA PRO A 204 -10.68 -35.27 11.11
C PRO A 204 -11.33 -34.32 10.09
N LYS A 205 -10.51 -33.64 9.28
CA LYS A 205 -11.00 -32.86 8.15
C LYS A 205 -11.20 -33.78 6.95
N LEU A 206 -12.46 -34.09 6.62
CA LEU A 206 -12.80 -35.09 5.61
C LEU A 206 -12.73 -34.56 4.18
N ASN A 207 -12.80 -33.24 4.01
CA ASN A 207 -12.66 -32.58 2.71
C ASN A 207 -11.23 -32.04 2.56
N PRO A 208 -10.42 -32.56 1.61
CA PRO A 208 -9.04 -32.14 1.43
C PRO A 208 -8.96 -30.69 0.92
N ILE A 209 -7.94 -29.98 1.40
CA ILE A 209 -7.63 -28.60 1.04
C ILE A 209 -7.01 -28.57 -0.34
N ASN A 210 -7.60 -27.82 -1.27
CA ASN A 210 -7.03 -27.59 -2.60
C ASN A 210 -6.81 -26.09 -2.90
N VAL A 211 -7.29 -25.21 -2.02
CA VAL A 211 -7.21 -23.74 -2.09
C VAL A 211 -7.10 -23.20 -0.67
N LEU A 212 -6.64 -21.96 -0.50
CA LEU A 212 -6.72 -21.20 0.75
C LEU A 212 -7.71 -20.05 0.58
N THR A 213 -8.50 -19.77 1.60
CA THR A 213 -9.47 -18.68 1.60
C THR A 213 -8.81 -17.38 2.04
N ARG A 214 -9.05 -16.30 1.30
CA ARG A 214 -8.30 -15.03 1.45
C ARG A 214 -8.41 -14.40 2.84
N SER A 215 -9.60 -14.23 3.41
CA SER A 215 -9.74 -13.60 4.74
C SER A 215 -9.07 -14.37 5.88
N PHE A 216 -8.85 -15.68 5.71
CA PHE A 216 -8.21 -16.54 6.70
C PHE A 216 -6.68 -16.61 6.50
N TYR A 217 -6.17 -16.16 5.35
CA TYR A 217 -4.75 -16.27 5.01
C TYR A 217 -3.85 -15.57 6.05
N GLN A 218 -4.18 -14.33 6.43
CA GLN A 218 -3.42 -13.59 7.45
C GLN A 218 -3.50 -14.27 8.82
N THR A 219 -4.68 -14.79 9.18
CA THR A 219 -4.85 -15.57 10.41
C THR A 219 -3.94 -16.81 10.41
N TYR A 220 -3.84 -17.54 9.30
CA TYR A 220 -2.95 -18.70 9.22
C TYR A 220 -1.48 -18.28 9.32
N GLN A 221 -1.08 -17.23 8.60
CA GLN A 221 0.28 -16.70 8.62
C GLN A 221 0.71 -16.27 10.02
N ARG A 222 -0.21 -15.69 10.80
CA ARG A 222 0.05 -15.24 12.17
C ARG A 222 0.14 -16.39 13.18
N PHE A 223 -0.78 -17.33 13.13
CA PHE A 223 -0.97 -18.28 14.24
C PHE A 223 -0.35 -19.66 14.01
N VAL A 224 -0.13 -20.06 12.76
CA VAL A 224 0.25 -21.43 12.40
C VAL A 224 1.73 -21.52 12.07
N LEU A 225 2.50 -22.18 12.95
CA LEU A 225 3.97 -22.21 12.87
C LEU A 225 4.51 -22.82 11.57
N ASN A 226 3.88 -23.88 11.07
CA ASN A 226 4.29 -24.59 9.86
C ASN A 226 3.48 -24.17 8.61
N PHE A 227 2.88 -22.98 8.62
CA PHE A 227 2.02 -22.53 7.52
C PHE A 227 2.79 -22.48 6.20
N ASP A 228 4.04 -22.03 6.18
CA ASP A 228 4.84 -21.99 4.95
C ASP A 228 5.04 -23.37 4.31
N GLN A 229 5.15 -24.43 5.11
CA GLN A 229 5.25 -25.80 4.59
C GLN A 229 3.90 -26.33 4.12
N VAL A 230 2.80 -25.88 4.74
CA VAL A 230 1.44 -26.33 4.40
C VAL A 230 0.87 -25.58 3.20
N LYS A 231 1.14 -24.27 3.08
CA LYS A 231 0.62 -23.45 2.00
C LYS A 231 1.13 -23.92 0.64
N GLY A 232 2.39 -24.36 0.54
CA GLY A 232 2.87 -25.24 -0.54
C GLY A 232 2.56 -24.83 -2.00
N GLY A 233 2.29 -23.55 -2.28
CA GLY A 233 1.83 -23.07 -3.59
C GLY A 233 0.33 -23.28 -3.87
N LEU A 234 -0.48 -23.60 -2.88
CA LEU A 234 -1.94 -23.61 -2.96
C LEU A 234 -2.44 -22.22 -3.39
N PRO A 235 -3.36 -22.14 -4.36
CA PRO A 235 -3.91 -20.86 -4.77
C PRO A 235 -4.75 -20.25 -3.63
N VAL A 236 -4.65 -18.93 -3.49
CA VAL A 236 -5.50 -18.15 -2.57
C VAL A 236 -6.70 -17.64 -3.37
N VAL A 237 -7.90 -17.95 -2.91
CA VAL A 237 -9.15 -17.60 -3.59
C VAL A 237 -10.07 -16.84 -2.64
N ASP A 238 -10.94 -16.03 -3.22
CA ASP A 238 -12.07 -15.42 -2.54
C ASP A 238 -13.23 -16.43 -2.53
N GLY A 239 -13.93 -16.56 -1.39
CA GLY A 239 -15.20 -17.26 -1.28
C GLY A 239 -16.39 -16.35 -1.57
N SER A 240 -17.60 -16.91 -1.49
CA SER A 240 -18.82 -16.15 -1.78
C SER A 240 -19.37 -15.38 -0.58
N VAL A 241 -20.27 -14.43 -0.85
CA VAL A 241 -21.09 -13.77 0.16
C VAL A 241 -22.50 -14.33 0.11
N LEU A 242 -22.97 -14.89 1.23
CA LEU A 242 -24.35 -15.37 1.39
C LEU A 242 -25.16 -14.37 2.23
N ILE A 243 -26.15 -13.73 1.61
CA ILE A 243 -27.07 -12.82 2.29
C ILE A 243 -28.40 -13.55 2.52
N ILE A 244 -28.75 -13.77 3.79
CA ILE A 244 -30.03 -14.35 4.21
C ILE A 244 -30.89 -13.23 4.79
N THR A 245 -31.98 -12.90 4.11
CA THR A 245 -32.87 -11.80 4.52
C THR A 245 -34.25 -12.29 4.90
N TYR A 246 -34.90 -11.57 5.80
CA TYR A 246 -36.34 -11.69 5.97
C TYR A 246 -37.08 -11.34 4.66
N ASP A 247 -38.14 -12.09 4.34
CA ASP A 247 -38.88 -11.95 3.08
C ASP A 247 -39.34 -10.50 2.82
N GLY A 248 -39.76 -9.80 3.88
CA GLY A 248 -40.25 -8.43 3.80
C GLY A 248 -39.20 -7.36 3.53
N PHE A 249 -37.90 -7.70 3.56
CA PHE A 249 -36.79 -6.76 3.32
C PHE A 249 -36.03 -7.05 2.01
N TYR A 250 -36.44 -8.08 1.26
CA TYR A 250 -35.70 -8.56 0.08
C TYR A 250 -35.37 -7.44 -0.91
N ASP A 251 -36.37 -6.65 -1.30
CA ASP A 251 -36.19 -5.56 -2.27
C ASP A 251 -35.22 -4.46 -1.77
N GLN A 252 -35.13 -4.24 -0.46
CA GLN A 252 -34.20 -3.27 0.13
C GLN A 252 -32.77 -3.79 0.16
N VAL A 253 -32.56 -5.11 0.11
CA VAL A 253 -31.26 -5.79 0.18
C VAL A 253 -30.63 -6.01 -1.18
N VAL A 254 -31.44 -6.04 -2.24
CA VAL A 254 -30.95 -6.17 -3.63
C VAL A 254 -29.79 -5.21 -3.96
N PRO A 255 -29.82 -3.90 -3.63
CA PRO A 255 -28.71 -3.00 -3.93
C PRO A 255 -27.39 -3.39 -3.26
N LEU A 256 -27.43 -3.96 -2.05
CA LEU A 256 -26.22 -4.47 -1.38
C LEU A 256 -25.67 -5.70 -2.11
N ALA A 257 -26.55 -6.63 -2.49
CA ALA A 257 -26.16 -7.83 -3.21
C ALA A 257 -25.57 -7.51 -4.60
N GLU A 258 -26.22 -6.60 -5.33
CA GLU A 258 -25.76 -6.11 -6.64
C GLU A 258 -24.41 -5.41 -6.54
N TRP A 259 -24.21 -4.55 -5.53
CA TRP A 259 -22.91 -3.90 -5.33
C TRP A 259 -21.80 -4.90 -5.04
N LYS A 260 -22.04 -5.88 -4.14
CA LYS A 260 -21.06 -6.91 -3.82
C LYS A 260 -20.71 -7.77 -5.04
N HIS A 261 -21.70 -8.11 -5.86
CA HIS A 261 -21.49 -8.81 -7.11
C HIS A 261 -20.71 -7.97 -8.13
N LYS A 262 -21.10 -6.71 -8.33
CA LYS A 262 -20.49 -5.79 -9.29
C LYS A 262 -19.00 -5.59 -9.05
N ARG A 263 -18.57 -5.49 -7.80
CA ARG A 263 -17.15 -5.35 -7.45
C ARG A 263 -16.33 -6.65 -7.46
N GLY A 264 -16.94 -7.79 -7.79
CA GLY A 264 -16.21 -9.05 -7.99
C GLY A 264 -16.41 -10.13 -6.91
N LEU A 265 -17.33 -9.98 -5.96
CA LEU A 265 -17.64 -11.06 -5.02
C LEU A 265 -18.86 -11.84 -5.49
N THR A 266 -18.72 -13.16 -5.71
CA THR A 266 -19.91 -13.99 -5.95
C THR A 266 -20.87 -13.84 -4.79
N THR A 267 -22.10 -13.40 -5.07
CA THR A 267 -23.06 -13.02 -4.05
C THR A 267 -24.37 -13.76 -4.25
N TYR A 268 -24.81 -14.45 -3.21
CA TYR A 268 -26.07 -15.19 -3.17
C TYR A 268 -27.04 -14.46 -2.23
N LEU A 269 -28.14 -13.95 -2.77
CA LEU A 269 -29.21 -13.32 -1.98
C LEU A 269 -30.41 -14.26 -1.90
N VAL A 270 -30.77 -14.69 -0.69
CA VAL A 270 -31.88 -15.60 -0.43
C VAL A 270 -32.76 -15.09 0.70
N ASN A 271 -34.03 -15.51 0.69
CA ASN A 271 -34.99 -15.14 1.72
C ASN A 271 -35.42 -16.33 2.58
N LEU A 272 -36.07 -16.08 3.72
CA LEU A 272 -36.50 -17.14 4.63
C LEU A 272 -37.58 -18.07 4.04
N SER A 273 -38.33 -17.63 3.02
CA SER A 273 -39.24 -18.51 2.29
C SER A 273 -38.49 -19.59 1.48
N GLU A 274 -37.25 -19.32 1.07
CA GLU A 274 -36.36 -20.30 0.44
C GLU A 274 -35.58 -21.12 1.48
N VAL A 275 -34.99 -20.46 2.47
CA VAL A 275 -34.08 -21.08 3.46
C VAL A 275 -34.83 -21.90 4.52
N GLY A 276 -36.01 -21.42 4.95
CA GLY A 276 -36.66 -21.83 6.20
C GLY A 276 -36.42 -20.82 7.32
N SER A 277 -37.27 -20.83 8.35
CA SER A 277 -37.33 -19.79 9.38
C SER A 277 -36.97 -20.24 10.79
N SER A 278 -36.51 -21.49 10.96
CA SER A 278 -35.96 -21.97 12.23
C SER A 278 -34.44 -21.91 12.24
N ASN A 279 -33.82 -21.85 13.45
CA ASN A 279 -32.36 -21.91 13.58
C ASN A 279 -31.76 -23.15 12.87
N THR A 280 -32.45 -24.29 12.95
CA THR A 280 -32.00 -25.53 12.31
C THR A 280 -32.01 -25.41 10.79
N ASP A 281 -33.03 -24.79 10.20
CA ASP A 281 -33.11 -24.62 8.75
C ASP A 281 -32.01 -23.70 8.24
N ILE A 282 -31.80 -22.56 8.92
CA ILE A 282 -30.75 -21.59 8.60
C ILE A 282 -29.36 -22.23 8.72
N TYR A 283 -29.09 -22.95 9.82
CA TYR A 283 -27.82 -23.67 10.01
C TYR A 283 -27.60 -24.70 8.90
N ASN A 284 -28.61 -25.53 8.59
CA ASN A 284 -28.47 -26.55 7.56
C ASN A 284 -28.22 -25.95 6.18
N TYR A 285 -28.86 -24.82 5.86
CA TYR A 285 -28.62 -24.12 4.60
C TYR A 285 -27.18 -23.62 4.49
N ILE A 286 -26.66 -22.97 5.55
CA ILE A 286 -25.27 -22.49 5.59
C ILE A 286 -24.28 -23.67 5.54
N TYR A 287 -24.57 -24.75 6.28
CA TYR A 287 -23.80 -25.99 6.28
C TYR A 287 -23.73 -26.60 4.87
N ASP A 288 -24.87 -26.74 4.20
CA ASP A 288 -24.94 -27.29 2.85
C ASP A 288 -24.21 -26.39 1.84
N ALA A 289 -24.37 -25.06 1.94
CA ALA A 289 -23.66 -24.10 1.11
C ALA A 289 -22.13 -24.24 1.26
N TYR A 290 -21.64 -24.30 2.50
CA TYR A 290 -20.21 -24.46 2.79
C TYR A 290 -19.63 -25.76 2.21
N HIS A 291 -20.37 -26.86 2.29
CA HIS A 291 -19.86 -28.18 1.90
C HIS A 291 -20.07 -28.55 0.43
N THR A 292 -21.01 -27.89 -0.27
CA THR A 292 -21.47 -28.36 -1.60
C THR A 292 -21.39 -27.33 -2.71
N TRP A 293 -21.25 -26.04 -2.40
CA TRP A 293 -21.13 -25.01 -3.43
C TRP A 293 -19.72 -25.00 -4.04
N PRO A 294 -19.58 -24.60 -5.31
CA PRO A 294 -18.27 -24.49 -5.95
C PRO A 294 -17.40 -23.41 -5.28
N ASP A 295 -18.05 -22.36 -4.76
CA ASP A 295 -17.48 -21.24 -4.03
C ASP A 295 -18.17 -21.11 -2.66
N PRO A 296 -17.74 -21.89 -1.66
CA PRO A 296 -18.30 -21.87 -0.30
C PRO A 296 -18.36 -20.46 0.29
N PRO A 297 -19.43 -20.09 1.02
CA PRO A 297 -19.52 -18.77 1.63
C PRO A 297 -18.34 -18.49 2.55
N GLU A 298 -17.66 -17.37 2.33
CA GLU A 298 -16.66 -16.78 3.23
C GLU A 298 -17.32 -15.80 4.21
N TYR A 299 -18.44 -15.19 3.77
CA TYR A 299 -19.24 -14.28 4.57
C TYR A 299 -20.72 -14.68 4.57
N VAL A 300 -21.36 -14.56 5.74
CA VAL A 300 -22.81 -14.66 5.90
C VAL A 300 -23.36 -13.37 6.50
N ILE A 301 -24.34 -12.77 5.84
CA ILE A 301 -25.03 -11.56 6.29
C ILE A 301 -26.48 -11.90 6.61
N LEU A 302 -26.87 -11.74 7.87
CA LEU A 302 -28.26 -11.86 8.29
C LEU A 302 -28.93 -10.49 8.24
N VAL A 303 -30.00 -10.33 7.44
CA VAL A 303 -30.75 -9.07 7.37
C VAL A 303 -32.12 -9.21 8.02
N GLY A 304 -32.19 -8.75 9.27
CA GLY A 304 -33.36 -8.81 10.12
C GLY A 304 -32.98 -8.92 11.60
N ASP A 305 -33.81 -8.37 12.47
CA ASP A 305 -33.68 -8.52 13.93
C ASP A 305 -34.16 -9.93 14.37
N VAL A 306 -34.00 -10.29 15.64
CA VAL A 306 -34.34 -11.60 16.23
C VAL A 306 -35.81 -12.01 16.01
N GLN A 307 -36.69 -11.03 15.79
CA GLN A 307 -38.11 -11.23 15.52
C GLN A 307 -38.37 -11.67 14.07
N GLN A 308 -37.46 -11.30 13.16
CA GLN A 308 -37.52 -11.64 11.75
C GLN A 308 -36.66 -12.87 11.44
N ILE A 309 -35.43 -12.92 11.94
CA ILE A 309 -34.48 -14.04 11.80
C ILE A 309 -34.04 -14.46 13.19
N PRO A 310 -34.37 -15.68 13.66
CA PRO A 310 -34.04 -16.11 15.02
C PRO A 310 -32.52 -16.27 15.22
N THR A 311 -32.11 -16.38 16.48
CA THR A 311 -30.70 -16.57 16.89
C THR A 311 -30.54 -17.80 17.78
N ASN A 312 -29.32 -18.31 17.93
CA ASN A 312 -29.04 -19.49 18.74
C ASN A 312 -28.81 -19.16 20.22
N SER A 313 -28.88 -20.20 21.06
CA SER A 313 -28.39 -20.14 22.44
C SER A 313 -26.94 -20.63 22.49
N GLY A 314 -26.04 -19.76 22.93
CA GLY A 314 -24.65 -20.04 23.22
C GLY A 314 -24.43 -20.55 24.65
N LEU A 315 -23.16 -20.59 25.08
CA LEU A 315 -22.81 -20.76 26.48
C LEU A 315 -23.22 -19.50 27.25
N TYR A 316 -24.34 -19.58 27.97
CA TYR A 316 -24.89 -18.50 28.78
C TYR A 316 -25.27 -17.22 28.02
N CYS A 317 -25.18 -17.17 26.68
CA CYS A 317 -25.51 -16.02 25.84
C CYS A 317 -26.48 -16.38 24.70
N ILE A 318 -26.97 -15.38 23.97
CA ILE A 318 -27.51 -15.57 22.61
C ILE A 318 -26.38 -15.41 21.60
N THR A 319 -26.46 -16.03 20.42
CA THR A 319 -25.36 -15.96 19.45
C THR A 319 -25.76 -16.34 18.04
N ASP A 320 -25.24 -15.60 17.06
CA ASP A 320 -25.24 -16.01 15.65
C ASP A 320 -23.98 -16.81 15.27
N HIS A 321 -22.93 -16.81 16.10
CA HIS A 321 -21.66 -17.53 15.86
C HIS A 321 -21.87 -19.02 15.56
N LYS A 322 -22.87 -19.64 16.20
CA LYS A 322 -23.21 -21.06 15.99
C LYS A 322 -23.82 -21.36 14.62
N TYR A 323 -24.18 -20.36 13.82
CA TYR A 323 -24.58 -20.58 12.43
C TYR A 323 -23.39 -20.91 11.52
N VAL A 324 -22.17 -20.57 11.94
CA VAL A 324 -20.95 -20.63 11.12
C VAL A 324 -19.85 -21.52 11.67
N THR A 325 -20.09 -22.26 12.76
CA THR A 325 -19.28 -23.41 13.19
C THR A 325 -19.79 -24.66 12.45
N VAL A 326 -19.39 -24.82 11.19
CA VAL A 326 -19.97 -25.81 10.25
C VAL A 326 -19.03 -26.97 9.96
N ASP A 327 -17.74 -26.85 10.21
CA ASP A 327 -16.78 -27.94 10.10
C ASP A 327 -16.26 -28.35 11.49
N GLY A 328 -15.97 -29.63 11.66
CA GLY A 328 -15.46 -30.19 12.89
C GLY A 328 -16.38 -30.16 14.12
N SER A 329 -15.79 -30.31 15.30
CA SER A 329 -16.49 -30.36 16.61
C SER A 329 -16.08 -29.25 17.58
N ASP A 330 -15.34 -28.26 17.09
CA ASP A 330 -14.86 -27.13 17.87
C ASP A 330 -15.79 -25.91 17.74
N TYR A 331 -15.31 -24.75 18.15
CA TYR A 331 -16.10 -23.51 18.19
C TYR A 331 -15.46 -22.37 17.39
N PHE A 332 -14.48 -22.65 16.53
CA PHE A 332 -13.96 -21.66 15.61
C PHE A 332 -14.95 -21.43 14.46
N ALA A 333 -15.06 -20.18 14.01
CA ALA A 333 -15.94 -19.84 12.91
C ALA A 333 -15.27 -20.22 11.58
N ASP A 334 -15.91 -21.05 10.79
CA ASP A 334 -15.46 -21.38 9.43
C ASP A 334 -15.86 -20.33 8.40
N ILE A 335 -16.79 -19.44 8.77
CA ILE A 335 -17.37 -18.38 7.93
C ILE A 335 -17.51 -17.12 8.79
N HIS A 336 -17.22 -15.94 8.24
CA HIS A 336 -17.43 -14.67 8.93
C HIS A 336 -18.91 -14.30 8.92
N ILE A 337 -19.50 -14.00 10.09
CA ILE A 337 -20.93 -13.67 10.20
C ILE A 337 -21.16 -12.28 10.79
N GLY A 338 -22.14 -11.58 10.24
CA GLY A 338 -22.64 -10.32 10.76
C GLY A 338 -24.16 -10.21 10.62
N ARG A 339 -24.77 -9.36 11.44
CA ARG A 339 -26.21 -9.09 11.40
C ARG A 339 -26.48 -7.62 11.12
N ILE A 340 -27.17 -7.34 10.02
CA ILE A 340 -27.85 -6.08 9.79
C ILE A 340 -29.21 -6.18 10.49
N SER A 341 -29.23 -5.86 11.79
CA SER A 341 -30.44 -5.99 12.61
C SER A 341 -31.39 -4.83 12.29
N VAL A 342 -32.55 -5.14 11.69
CA VAL A 342 -33.59 -4.18 11.29
C VAL A 342 -34.97 -4.82 11.44
N GLN A 343 -35.97 -4.02 11.80
CA GLN A 343 -37.34 -4.49 12.09
C GLN A 343 -38.35 -4.08 11.02
N THR A 344 -38.03 -3.10 10.18
CA THR A 344 -38.94 -2.59 9.14
C THR A 344 -38.23 -2.40 7.80
N PRO A 345 -38.97 -2.40 6.67
CA PRO A 345 -38.37 -2.13 5.36
C PRO A 345 -37.66 -0.76 5.30
N ALA A 346 -38.20 0.27 5.95
CA ALA A 346 -37.57 1.59 5.97
C ALA A 346 -36.24 1.61 6.75
N GLU A 347 -36.15 0.83 7.83
CA GLU A 347 -34.87 0.65 8.54
C GLU A 347 -33.88 -0.13 7.68
N ALA A 348 -34.32 -1.20 7.00
CA ALA A 348 -33.48 -1.96 6.07
C ALA A 348 -32.91 -1.05 4.98
N GLU A 349 -33.78 -0.31 4.28
CA GLU A 349 -33.39 0.63 3.22
C GLU A 349 -32.37 1.67 3.72
N HIS A 350 -32.60 2.25 4.89
CA HIS A 350 -31.69 3.23 5.50
C HIS A 350 -30.32 2.62 5.83
N VAL A 351 -30.28 1.51 6.57
CA VAL A 351 -29.00 0.92 7.00
C VAL A 351 -28.19 0.42 5.80
N ILE A 352 -28.87 -0.13 4.78
CA ILE A 352 -28.22 -0.59 3.55
C ILE A 352 -27.68 0.59 2.74
N THR A 353 -28.47 1.65 2.58
CA THR A 353 -28.02 2.89 1.92
C THR A 353 -26.81 3.49 2.64
N LYS A 354 -26.82 3.50 3.97
CA LYS A 354 -25.71 3.99 4.80
C LYS A 354 -24.42 3.19 4.58
N ILE A 355 -24.50 1.86 4.55
CA ILE A 355 -23.36 0.98 4.27
C ILE A 355 -22.81 1.23 2.86
N LEU A 356 -23.70 1.32 1.86
CA LEU A 356 -23.30 1.59 0.47
C LEU A 356 -22.65 2.97 0.33
N ASN A 357 -23.24 4.01 0.91
CA ASN A 357 -22.68 5.36 0.87
C ASN A 357 -21.34 5.45 1.57
N TYR A 358 -21.16 4.77 2.72
CA TYR A 358 -19.88 4.77 3.43
C TYR A 358 -18.70 4.32 2.56
N ARG A 359 -18.90 3.31 1.69
CA ARG A 359 -17.85 2.81 0.79
C ARG A 359 -17.82 3.45 -0.59
N ARG A 360 -18.95 3.93 -1.12
CA ARG A 360 -19.04 4.46 -2.49
C ARG A 360 -18.97 5.99 -2.55
N ASN A 361 -19.51 6.66 -1.54
CA ASN A 361 -19.63 8.11 -1.48
C ASN A 361 -19.24 8.61 -0.07
N PRO A 362 -18.02 8.34 0.42
CA PRO A 362 -17.61 8.77 1.75
C PRO A 362 -17.54 10.31 1.84
N TYR A 363 -17.72 10.83 3.05
CA TYR A 363 -17.64 12.28 3.29
C TYR A 363 -16.19 12.76 3.30
N VAL A 364 -15.80 13.52 2.27
CA VAL A 364 -14.41 13.98 2.05
C VAL A 364 -14.23 15.49 2.07
N ASP A 365 -15.30 16.27 2.33
CA ASP A 365 -15.17 17.73 2.51
C ASP A 365 -14.28 18.09 3.72
N GLU A 366 -14.25 17.22 4.73
CA GLU A 366 -13.31 17.24 5.86
C GLU A 366 -12.64 15.86 5.87
N THR A 367 -11.32 15.78 5.67
CA THR A 367 -10.62 14.48 5.59
C THR A 367 -9.95 14.05 6.89
N ASP A 368 -9.76 14.96 7.85
CA ASP A 368 -9.09 14.65 9.12
C ASP A 368 -9.77 13.50 9.88
N TRP A 369 -11.10 13.36 9.80
CA TRP A 369 -11.83 12.34 10.54
C TRP A 369 -11.47 10.90 10.16
N PHE A 370 -10.93 10.66 8.96
CA PHE A 370 -10.44 9.33 8.56
C PHE A 370 -9.26 8.89 9.42
N LEU A 371 -8.42 9.84 9.85
CA LEU A 371 -7.18 9.63 10.60
C LEU A 371 -7.31 9.98 12.10
N GLU A 372 -8.53 10.30 12.56
CA GLU A 372 -8.84 10.55 13.97
C GLU A 372 -9.63 9.39 14.58
N ALA A 373 -9.11 8.84 15.68
CA ALA A 373 -9.79 7.80 16.45
C ALA A 373 -10.17 8.27 17.86
N MET A 374 -10.92 7.44 18.57
CA MET A 374 -11.28 7.67 19.96
C MET A 374 -11.16 6.40 20.79
N THR A 375 -10.49 6.52 21.93
CA THR A 375 -10.42 5.46 22.94
C THR A 375 -11.18 5.92 24.18
N ILE A 376 -12.01 5.03 24.73
CA ILE A 376 -12.87 5.34 25.87
C ILE A 376 -12.69 4.25 26.93
N SER A 377 -12.33 4.66 28.13
CA SER A 377 -12.06 3.74 29.24
C SER A 377 -12.96 4.02 30.44
N GLY A 378 -13.55 2.96 31.00
CA GLY A 378 -14.20 2.97 32.32
C GLY A 378 -13.22 3.09 33.48
N SER A 379 -11.92 2.97 33.21
CA SER A 379 -10.80 3.03 34.17
C SER A 379 -10.85 2.01 35.31
N ASP A 380 -11.50 0.87 35.06
CA ASP A 380 -11.42 -0.30 35.93
C ASP A 380 -10.26 -1.20 35.51
N TYR A 381 -9.59 -1.80 36.49
CA TYR A 381 -8.49 -2.76 36.30
C TYR A 381 -7.37 -2.26 35.36
N VAL A 382 -7.39 -2.72 34.10
CA VAL A 382 -6.38 -2.47 33.06
C VAL A 382 -6.99 -1.82 31.82
N ASP A 383 -8.23 -1.34 31.90
CA ASP A 383 -8.97 -0.77 30.77
C ASP A 383 -8.24 0.42 30.15
N ASP A 384 -7.66 1.32 30.97
CA ASP A 384 -6.88 2.47 30.50
C ASP A 384 -5.68 2.00 29.64
N TYR A 385 -4.99 0.94 30.08
CA TYR A 385 -3.86 0.37 29.36
C TYR A 385 -4.29 -0.28 28.03
N ASN A 386 -5.37 -1.07 28.03
CA ASN A 386 -5.83 -1.74 26.81
C ASN A 386 -6.37 -0.74 25.78
N CYS A 387 -7.10 0.30 26.23
CA CYS A 387 -7.51 1.42 25.39
C CYS A 387 -6.32 2.08 24.71
N LEU A 388 -5.31 2.48 25.51
CA LEU A 388 -4.08 3.09 24.99
C LEU A 388 -3.39 2.22 23.96
N ARG A 389 -3.28 0.91 24.23
CA ARG A 389 -2.66 -0.02 23.29
C ARG A 389 -3.39 -0.08 21.95
N CYS A 390 -4.72 -0.09 21.95
CA CYS A 390 -5.49 -0.04 20.70
C CYS A 390 -5.29 1.30 19.98
N GLY A 391 -5.25 2.40 20.73
CA GLY A 391 -4.88 3.74 20.23
C GLY A 391 -3.55 3.76 19.48
N PHE A 392 -2.50 3.25 20.13
CA PHE A 392 -1.16 3.18 19.53
C PHE A 392 -1.09 2.26 18.31
N LEU A 393 -1.83 1.15 18.27
CA LEU A 393 -1.84 0.29 17.07
C LEU A 393 -2.35 1.03 15.83
N MET A 394 -3.33 1.92 15.98
CA MET A 394 -3.82 2.75 14.87
C MET A 394 -2.76 3.76 14.39
N VAL A 395 -2.06 4.39 15.33
CA VAL A 395 -1.01 5.38 15.02
C VAL A 395 0.23 4.72 14.42
N ASP A 396 0.69 3.62 15.04
CA ASP A 396 1.95 2.97 14.72
C ASP A 396 1.90 2.22 13.38
N TYR A 397 0.72 1.74 12.95
CA TYR A 397 0.59 0.87 11.77
C TYR A 397 -0.35 1.39 10.67
N ALA A 398 -1.18 2.40 10.92
CA ALA A 398 -2.16 2.88 9.93
C ALA A 398 -2.18 4.40 9.73
N GLY A 399 -1.12 5.10 10.17
CA GLY A 399 -0.95 6.53 9.86
C GLY A 399 -1.93 7.47 10.56
N PHE A 400 -2.70 6.99 11.55
CA PHE A 400 -3.53 7.86 12.38
C PHE A 400 -2.66 8.91 13.04
N THR A 401 -3.02 10.19 12.88
CA THR A 401 -2.24 11.29 13.43
C THR A 401 -2.58 11.53 14.90
N TYR A 402 -3.77 11.11 15.32
CA TYR A 402 -4.32 11.41 16.64
C TYR A 402 -5.40 10.42 17.07
N PHE A 403 -5.46 10.15 18.38
CA PHE A 403 -6.62 9.54 19.01
C PHE A 403 -6.99 10.22 20.33
N ASP A 404 -8.28 10.43 20.56
CA ASP A 404 -8.79 10.90 21.84
C ASP A 404 -8.62 9.82 22.93
N SER A 405 -8.28 10.23 24.15
CA SER A 405 -8.19 9.36 25.33
C SER A 405 -9.18 9.81 26.42
N LEU A 406 -10.42 9.33 26.32
CA LEU A 406 -11.52 9.72 27.21
C LEU A 406 -11.67 8.69 28.34
N TRP A 407 -11.09 8.97 29.51
CA TRP A 407 -11.07 8.02 30.62
C TRP A 407 -11.92 8.49 31.79
N ASN A 408 -12.47 7.54 32.54
CA ASN A 408 -13.18 7.83 33.76
C ASN A 408 -12.24 8.40 34.84
N SER A 409 -11.01 7.88 34.92
CA SER A 409 -9.98 8.28 35.89
C SER A 409 -9.56 9.75 35.79
N ASN A 410 -9.68 10.36 34.60
CA ASN A 410 -9.42 11.77 34.36
C ASN A 410 -10.70 12.61 34.14
N GLY A 411 -11.88 12.00 34.21
CA GLY A 411 -13.19 12.64 34.12
C GLY A 411 -13.55 13.16 32.73
N LEU A 412 -12.93 12.63 31.67
CA LEU A 412 -13.17 13.05 30.28
C LEU A 412 -14.20 12.18 29.55
N ASP A 413 -14.54 11.01 30.06
CA ASP A 413 -15.51 10.06 29.49
C ASP A 413 -16.99 10.51 29.58
N THR A 414 -17.28 11.80 29.72
CA THR A 414 -18.68 12.27 29.87
C THR A 414 -19.48 12.17 28.56
N PRO A 415 -20.83 12.08 28.60
CA PRO A 415 -21.62 11.99 27.38
C PRO A 415 -21.45 13.21 26.48
N SER A 416 -21.22 14.39 27.07
CA SER A 416 -20.98 15.63 26.34
C SER A 416 -19.66 15.58 25.57
N GLN A 417 -18.57 15.11 26.18
CA GLN A 417 -17.26 15.02 25.50
C GLN A 417 -17.32 14.00 24.38
N ILE A 418 -17.88 12.81 24.64
CA ILE A 418 -18.07 11.77 23.62
C ILE A 418 -18.92 12.30 22.46
N THR A 419 -20.06 12.95 22.74
CA THR A 419 -20.94 13.53 21.72
C THR A 419 -20.21 14.59 20.88
N THR A 420 -19.45 15.49 21.53
CA THR A 420 -18.68 16.53 20.81
C THR A 420 -17.68 15.89 19.86
N ARG A 421 -16.85 14.96 20.34
CA ARG A 421 -15.83 14.29 19.51
C ARG A 421 -16.43 13.50 18.36
N LEU A 422 -17.52 12.76 18.61
CA LEU A 422 -18.24 12.05 17.55
C LEU A 422 -18.76 13.02 16.47
N ASN A 423 -19.36 14.14 16.88
CA ASN A 423 -19.87 15.14 15.94
C ASN A 423 -18.74 15.84 15.15
N ASP A 424 -17.57 16.01 15.77
CA ASP A 424 -16.36 16.48 15.11
C ASP A 424 -15.85 15.43 14.09
N GLY A 425 -16.10 14.14 14.32
CA GLY A 425 -15.91 13.02 13.38
C GLY A 425 -14.71 12.14 13.72
N ARG A 426 -14.92 10.83 13.96
CA ARG A 426 -13.90 9.81 14.32
C ARG A 426 -14.14 8.57 13.46
N SER A 427 -13.12 7.98 12.86
CA SER A 427 -13.26 6.77 12.04
C SER A 427 -13.27 5.48 12.87
N TRP A 428 -12.63 5.46 14.04
CA TRP A 428 -12.54 4.28 14.90
C TRP A 428 -12.79 4.57 16.38
N ILE A 429 -13.43 3.62 17.06
CA ILE A 429 -13.67 3.67 18.51
C ILE A 429 -13.28 2.35 19.18
N ALA A 430 -12.41 2.44 20.17
CA ALA A 430 -12.11 1.37 21.10
C ALA A 430 -12.73 1.71 22.47
N TYR A 431 -13.73 0.94 22.91
CA TYR A 431 -14.33 1.11 24.23
C TYR A 431 -13.98 -0.06 25.14
N PHE A 432 -13.51 0.22 26.35
CA PHE A 432 -13.29 -0.77 27.42
C PHE A 432 -13.93 -0.29 28.72
N GLY A 433 -14.88 -1.06 29.24
CA GLY A 433 -15.51 -0.70 30.51
C GLY A 433 -16.77 -1.50 30.82
N HIS A 434 -17.65 -0.88 31.60
CA HIS A 434 -18.94 -1.44 31.96
C HIS A 434 -20.05 -1.05 30.98
N GLY A 435 -20.93 -1.99 30.67
CA GLY A 435 -22.00 -1.79 29.68
C GLY A 435 -23.33 -2.36 30.12
N GLY A 436 -24.39 -1.83 29.53
CA GLY A 436 -25.73 -2.40 29.58
C GLY A 436 -26.33 -2.48 28.19
N SER A 437 -27.55 -3.00 28.10
CA SER A 437 -28.23 -3.16 26.80
C SER A 437 -28.48 -1.85 26.06
N THR A 438 -28.34 -0.68 26.68
CA THR A 438 -28.61 0.61 26.05
C THR A 438 -27.56 1.70 26.35
N ALA A 439 -26.42 1.36 26.96
CA ALA A 439 -25.44 2.34 27.42
C ALA A 439 -24.03 1.79 27.69
N TRP A 440 -23.06 2.70 27.66
CA TRP A 440 -21.78 2.59 28.35
C TRP A 440 -21.90 3.24 29.74
N TYR A 441 -21.84 2.45 30.81
CA TYR A 441 -22.25 2.91 32.14
C TYR A 441 -21.32 3.94 32.80
N PRO A 442 -19.99 3.77 32.84
CA PRO A 442 -19.08 4.74 33.47
C PRO A 442 -19.22 6.13 32.85
N SER A 443 -19.31 6.15 31.51
CA SER A 443 -19.51 7.37 30.73
C SER A 443 -20.91 7.99 30.87
N GLY A 444 -21.94 7.17 31.11
CA GLY A 444 -23.34 7.56 30.98
C GLY A 444 -23.85 7.77 29.53
N PHE A 445 -23.00 7.54 28.52
CA PHE A 445 -23.38 7.64 27.10
C PHE A 445 -24.33 6.49 26.72
N ASN A 446 -25.42 6.78 25.99
CA ASN A 446 -26.55 5.85 25.85
C ASN A 446 -27.34 6.09 24.54
N ASN A 447 -28.36 5.27 24.29
CA ASN A 447 -29.20 5.34 23.09
C ASN A 447 -29.83 6.72 22.82
N SER A 448 -30.17 7.51 23.86
CA SER A 448 -30.68 8.87 23.65
C SER A 448 -29.60 9.82 23.15
N HIS A 449 -28.35 9.64 23.56
CA HIS A 449 -27.21 10.40 23.05
C HIS A 449 -26.90 10.04 21.59
N ILE A 450 -26.92 8.74 21.23
CA ILE A 450 -26.73 8.29 19.83
C ILE A 450 -27.77 8.95 18.89
N ASN A 451 -29.04 8.99 19.30
CA ASN A 451 -30.09 9.63 18.50
C ASN A 451 -29.86 11.14 18.29
N ALA A 452 -29.25 11.78 19.28
CA ALA A 452 -28.95 13.21 19.27
C ALA A 452 -27.66 13.57 18.52
N LEU A 453 -26.89 12.58 18.05
CA LEU A 453 -25.69 12.83 17.24
C LEU A 453 -26.01 13.60 15.96
N SER A 454 -25.02 14.36 15.54
CA SER A 454 -24.96 15.13 14.30
C SER A 454 -23.64 14.90 13.58
N ASN A 455 -23.04 13.71 13.73
CA ASN A 455 -21.79 13.33 13.06
C ASN A 455 -21.96 13.09 11.55
N GLY A 456 -23.20 13.09 11.04
CA GLY A 456 -23.44 12.98 9.61
C GLY A 456 -22.93 11.65 9.06
N GLU A 457 -22.25 11.76 7.93
CA GLU A 457 -21.62 10.65 7.20
C GLU A 457 -20.24 10.26 7.76
N LYS A 458 -19.75 10.96 8.80
CA LYS A 458 -18.51 10.63 9.53
C LYS A 458 -18.79 9.48 10.51
N LEU A 459 -18.94 8.28 9.96
CA LEU A 459 -19.44 7.09 10.67
C LEU A 459 -18.27 6.23 11.20
N PRO A 460 -18.09 6.10 12.53
CA PRO A 460 -17.05 5.25 13.10
C PRO A 460 -17.33 3.75 12.93
N SER A 461 -16.25 2.98 13.02
CA SER A 461 -16.23 1.54 13.34
C SER A 461 -15.92 1.33 14.82
N ILE A 462 -16.65 0.44 15.48
CA ILE A 462 -16.62 0.35 16.96
C ILE A 462 -16.30 -1.07 17.43
N VAL A 463 -15.28 -1.23 18.26
CA VAL A 463 -15.08 -2.44 19.08
C VAL A 463 -15.45 -2.10 20.51
N SER A 464 -16.59 -2.64 20.97
CA SER A 464 -17.15 -2.33 22.29
C SER A 464 -16.96 -3.48 23.27
N ILE A 465 -15.94 -3.34 24.13
CA ILE A 465 -15.63 -4.27 25.21
C ILE A 465 -16.43 -3.89 26.46
N ALA A 466 -17.68 -4.33 26.48
CA ALA A 466 -18.63 -4.07 27.56
C ALA A 466 -19.72 -5.14 27.62
N CYS A 467 -20.36 -5.31 28.77
CA CYS A 467 -21.49 -6.23 28.90
C CYS A 467 -22.72 -5.77 28.12
N ASN A 468 -23.45 -6.73 27.55
CA ASN A 468 -24.83 -6.58 27.03
C ASN A 468 -25.04 -5.55 25.91
N ASN A 469 -24.01 -4.86 25.41
CA ASN A 469 -24.18 -3.84 24.38
C ASN A 469 -24.77 -4.39 23.08
N GLY A 470 -24.56 -5.68 22.79
CA GLY A 470 -25.15 -6.42 21.69
C GLY A 470 -26.32 -7.31 22.11
N GLN A 471 -27.02 -7.06 23.22
CA GLN A 471 -28.12 -7.92 23.68
C GLN A 471 -29.39 -7.72 22.83
N PHE A 472 -29.38 -8.17 21.58
CA PHE A 472 -30.40 -7.90 20.55
C PHE A 472 -31.71 -8.72 20.71
N ASN A 473 -31.93 -9.36 21.86
CA ASN A 473 -33.20 -10.03 22.20
C ASN A 473 -34.05 -9.27 23.22
N VAL A 474 -33.76 -7.99 23.45
CA VAL A 474 -34.53 -7.12 24.35
C VAL A 474 -35.70 -6.45 23.61
N SER A 475 -36.65 -5.85 24.34
CA SER A 475 -37.92 -5.34 23.79
C SER A 475 -37.80 -4.05 22.94
N GLY A 476 -36.60 -3.61 22.63
CA GLY A 476 -36.27 -2.45 21.81
C GLY A 476 -34.80 -2.54 21.39
N ASP A 477 -34.28 -1.54 20.67
CA ASP A 477 -32.90 -1.60 20.21
C ASP A 477 -31.93 -1.71 21.38
N CYS A 478 -31.07 -2.73 21.34
CA CYS A 478 -29.86 -2.71 22.14
C CYS A 478 -28.90 -1.62 21.64
N PHE A 479 -27.80 -1.41 22.37
CA PHE A 479 -26.86 -0.33 22.12
C PHE A 479 -26.23 -0.44 20.73
N ALA A 480 -25.80 -1.64 20.34
CA ALA A 480 -25.24 -1.93 19.02
C ALA A 480 -26.24 -1.70 17.88
N GLU A 481 -27.49 -2.16 18.04
CA GLU A 481 -28.54 -1.92 17.05
C GLU A 481 -28.84 -0.43 16.88
N ARG A 482 -28.89 0.32 17.99
CA ARG A 482 -29.15 1.75 17.94
C ARG A 482 -28.04 2.50 17.20
N TRP A 483 -26.78 2.10 17.37
CA TRP A 483 -25.65 2.69 16.63
C TRP A 483 -25.80 2.58 15.12
N ILE A 484 -26.15 1.38 14.62
CA ILE A 484 -26.27 1.15 13.18
C ILE A 484 -27.60 1.68 12.60
N LYS A 485 -28.69 1.70 13.38
CA LYS A 485 -30.02 2.18 12.94
C LYS A 485 -30.20 3.70 13.00
N ALA A 486 -29.31 4.44 13.68
CA ALA A 486 -29.52 5.86 13.92
C ALA A 486 -29.48 6.70 12.63
N GLY A 487 -30.44 7.60 12.44
CA GLY A 487 -30.50 8.48 11.28
C GLY A 487 -31.69 8.19 10.36
N ALA A 488 -31.59 8.70 9.15
CA ALA A 488 -32.47 8.39 8.02
C ALA A 488 -31.69 8.66 6.72
N ILE A 489 -32.19 8.17 5.58
CA ILE A 489 -31.57 8.41 4.26
C ILE A 489 -31.38 9.92 4.04
N GLY A 490 -30.14 10.33 3.77
CA GLY A 490 -29.75 11.73 3.58
C GLY A 490 -29.61 12.55 4.88
N ALA A 491 -29.71 11.90 6.03
CA ALA A 491 -29.49 12.47 7.36
C ALA A 491 -28.79 11.42 8.25
N GLU A 492 -27.70 10.86 7.72
CA GLU A 492 -26.92 9.80 8.36
C GLU A 492 -26.33 10.26 9.69
N LYS A 493 -26.12 9.31 10.59
CA LYS A 493 -25.47 9.48 11.90
C LYS A 493 -25.21 8.12 12.52
N GLY A 494 -24.59 8.12 13.70
CA GLY A 494 -24.31 6.90 14.43
C GLY A 494 -23.01 6.27 13.94
N ALA A 495 -23.01 4.96 13.68
CA ALA A 495 -21.84 4.19 13.27
C ALA A 495 -22.17 3.30 12.07
N VAL A 496 -21.16 2.91 11.31
CA VAL A 496 -21.33 2.00 10.16
C VAL A 496 -21.33 0.53 10.62
N ILE A 497 -20.53 0.21 11.63
CA ILE A 497 -20.36 -1.15 12.14
C ILE A 497 -19.95 -1.16 13.62
N ILE A 498 -20.38 -2.18 14.35
CA ILE A 498 -19.99 -2.38 15.75
C ILE A 498 -19.87 -3.86 16.11
N ALA A 499 -18.79 -4.23 16.78
CA ALA A 499 -18.66 -5.50 17.51
C ALA A 499 -19.04 -5.29 18.98
N ALA A 500 -19.98 -6.08 19.50
CA ALA A 500 -20.43 -5.98 20.88
C ALA A 500 -20.81 -7.33 21.47
N SER A 501 -20.64 -7.47 22.78
CA SER A 501 -21.07 -8.66 23.51
C SER A 501 -22.59 -8.68 23.71
N THR A 502 -23.20 -9.83 23.45
CA THR A 502 -24.62 -10.10 23.74
C THR A 502 -24.94 -10.30 25.22
N GLU A 503 -23.93 -10.53 26.08
CA GLU A 503 -24.10 -10.88 27.50
C GLU A 503 -22.97 -10.31 28.38
N GLY A 504 -22.97 -10.64 29.68
CA GLY A 504 -21.86 -10.40 30.59
C GLY A 504 -20.49 -10.91 30.09
N SER A 505 -19.56 -9.99 29.85
CA SER A 505 -18.20 -10.28 29.34
C SER A 505 -17.15 -10.21 30.46
N ALA A 506 -16.19 -11.13 30.45
CA ALA A 506 -15.12 -11.24 31.45
C ALA A 506 -13.92 -10.35 31.14
N PHE A 507 -13.37 -9.71 32.18
CA PHE A 507 -12.06 -9.06 32.12
C PHE A 507 -10.97 -10.07 31.70
N PHE A 508 -9.87 -9.55 31.15
CA PHE A 508 -8.72 -10.28 30.57
C PHE A 508 -9.01 -10.96 29.22
N TYR A 509 -10.11 -11.71 29.12
CA TYR A 509 -10.48 -12.42 27.90
C TYR A 509 -10.87 -11.45 26.80
N SER A 510 -11.89 -10.62 27.08
CA SER A 510 -12.38 -9.64 26.13
C SER A 510 -11.35 -8.55 25.82
N ASP A 511 -10.48 -8.26 26.78
CA ASP A 511 -9.35 -7.35 26.60
C ASP A 511 -8.37 -7.87 25.55
N THR A 512 -8.03 -9.15 25.66
CA THR A 512 -7.13 -9.84 24.74
C THR A 512 -7.77 -9.97 23.37
N LEU A 513 -9.07 -10.27 23.29
CA LEU A 513 -9.84 -10.32 22.05
C LEU A 513 -9.77 -8.97 21.30
N SER A 514 -10.03 -7.87 22.00
CA SER A 514 -9.97 -6.52 21.41
C SER A 514 -8.58 -6.19 20.90
N ARG A 515 -7.55 -6.39 21.71
CA ARG A 515 -6.15 -6.20 21.29
C ARG A 515 -5.83 -7.01 20.03
N GLY A 516 -6.22 -8.29 20.00
CA GLY A 516 -6.03 -9.14 18.82
C GLY A 516 -6.78 -8.62 17.59
N THR A 517 -7.97 -8.05 17.78
CA THR A 517 -8.76 -7.44 16.69
C THR A 517 -8.03 -6.23 16.08
N PHE A 518 -7.52 -5.33 16.92
CA PHE A 518 -6.77 -4.15 16.44
C PHE A 518 -5.42 -4.55 15.83
N ILE A 519 -4.72 -5.55 16.39
CA ILE A 519 -3.48 -6.05 15.80
C ILE A 519 -3.78 -6.63 14.41
N SER A 520 -4.80 -7.47 14.28
CA SER A 520 -5.18 -8.10 13.01
C SER A 520 -5.52 -7.06 11.94
N TYR A 521 -6.34 -6.07 12.27
CA TYR A 521 -6.76 -5.06 11.31
C TYR A 521 -5.61 -4.13 10.89
N PHE A 522 -4.90 -3.55 11.87
CA PHE A 522 -3.94 -2.48 11.59
C PHE A 522 -2.52 -3.00 11.32
N ALA A 523 -2.05 -4.01 12.04
CA ALA A 523 -0.67 -4.49 11.91
C ALA A 523 -0.53 -5.69 10.97
N ASP A 524 -1.54 -6.57 10.87
CA ASP A 524 -1.51 -7.75 10.00
C ASP A 524 -2.27 -7.52 8.67
N SER A 525 -2.78 -6.31 8.43
CA SER A 525 -3.47 -5.89 7.20
C SER A 525 -4.69 -6.77 6.83
N ASN A 526 -5.40 -7.31 7.83
CA ASN A 526 -6.65 -8.05 7.62
C ASN A 526 -7.84 -7.08 7.59
N PHE A 527 -7.97 -6.35 6.47
CA PHE A 527 -8.86 -5.20 6.31
C PHE A 527 -10.37 -5.52 6.18
N HIS A 528 -10.85 -6.60 6.78
CA HIS A 528 -12.29 -6.89 6.89
C HIS A 528 -12.69 -7.01 8.36
N PHE A 529 -13.67 -6.21 8.80
CA PHE A 529 -13.95 -5.99 10.22
C PHE A 529 -14.24 -7.29 11.00
N THR A 530 -15.09 -8.19 10.46
CA THR A 530 -15.38 -9.45 11.15
C THR A 530 -14.26 -10.48 11.01
N ALA A 531 -13.43 -10.40 9.96
CA ALA A 531 -12.25 -11.23 9.85
C ALA A 531 -11.24 -10.90 10.96
N ALA A 532 -10.94 -9.61 11.14
CA ALA A 532 -10.11 -9.12 12.23
C ALA A 532 -10.70 -9.47 13.62
N LEU A 533 -12.02 -9.38 13.80
CA LEU A 533 -12.67 -9.78 15.06
C LEU A 533 -12.49 -11.27 15.36
N ASN A 534 -12.66 -12.14 14.36
CA ASN A 534 -12.46 -13.58 14.52
C ASN A 534 -11.00 -13.92 14.79
N GLU A 535 -10.07 -13.19 14.19
CA GLU A 535 -8.66 -13.28 14.52
C GLU A 535 -8.36 -12.83 15.95
N GLY A 536 -9.05 -11.80 16.44
CA GLY A 536 -9.05 -11.41 17.85
C GLY A 536 -9.50 -12.55 18.78
N LYS A 537 -10.54 -13.30 18.39
CA LYS A 537 -10.98 -14.50 19.13
C LYS A 537 -9.90 -15.59 19.15
N MET A 538 -9.16 -15.78 18.05
CA MET A 538 -7.99 -16.68 18.00
C MET A 538 -6.84 -16.21 18.89
N TYR A 539 -6.57 -14.90 18.91
CA TYR A 539 -5.57 -14.30 19.80
C TYR A 539 -5.92 -14.50 21.28
N MET A 540 -7.20 -14.35 21.64
CA MET A 540 -7.71 -14.69 22.97
C MET A 540 -7.49 -16.18 23.29
N TYR A 541 -7.81 -17.09 22.37
CA TYR A 541 -7.56 -18.53 22.55
C TYR A 541 -6.07 -18.82 22.80
N GLN A 542 -5.17 -18.16 22.09
CA GLN A 542 -3.73 -18.35 22.30
C GLN A 542 -3.26 -18.02 23.74
N HIS A 543 -3.93 -17.08 24.40
CA HIS A 543 -3.64 -16.71 25.79
C HIS A 543 -4.42 -17.55 26.81
N PHE A 544 -5.59 -18.05 26.41
CA PHE A 544 -6.49 -18.86 27.23
C PHE A 544 -6.99 -20.08 26.42
N PRO A 545 -6.13 -21.09 26.19
CA PRO A 545 -6.40 -22.22 25.29
C PRO A 545 -7.35 -23.24 25.93
N GLU A 546 -8.59 -22.84 26.14
CA GLU A 546 -9.65 -23.65 26.75
C GLU A 546 -10.38 -24.46 25.68
N GLY A 547 -10.64 -25.73 25.96
CA GLY A 547 -11.53 -26.56 25.14
C GLY A 547 -12.99 -26.12 25.21
N PRO A 548 -13.90 -26.83 24.50
CA PRO A 548 -15.33 -26.55 24.55
C PRO A 548 -15.89 -26.56 25.98
N GLY A 549 -16.78 -25.60 26.28
CA GLY A 549 -17.41 -25.38 27.58
C GLY A 549 -16.76 -24.27 28.43
N GLY A 550 -15.61 -23.75 28.01
CA GLY A 550 -14.85 -22.73 28.73
C GLY A 550 -15.35 -21.28 28.56
N THR A 551 -14.68 -20.37 29.24
CA THR A 551 -14.86 -18.92 29.11
C THR A 551 -14.40 -18.43 27.73
N THR A 552 -13.35 -19.00 27.14
CA THR A 552 -12.90 -18.65 25.78
C THR A 552 -13.99 -18.91 24.73
N GLU A 553 -14.67 -20.06 24.78
CA GLU A 553 -15.82 -20.33 23.90
C GLU A 553 -16.97 -19.35 24.18
N ARG A 554 -17.25 -19.08 25.46
CA ARG A 554 -18.31 -18.16 25.89
C ARG A 554 -18.12 -16.77 25.27
N GLU A 555 -16.93 -16.20 25.39
CA GLU A 555 -16.57 -14.88 24.84
C GLU A 555 -16.59 -14.90 23.30
N THR A 556 -16.08 -15.98 22.69
CA THR A 556 -16.12 -16.18 21.23
C THR A 556 -17.55 -16.14 20.69
N GLN A 557 -18.50 -16.79 21.37
CA GLN A 557 -19.89 -16.84 20.95
C GLN A 557 -20.63 -15.51 21.17
N MET A 558 -20.35 -14.76 22.24
CA MET A 558 -21.12 -13.55 22.57
C MET A 558 -20.72 -12.31 21.74
N TYR A 559 -19.46 -12.18 21.33
CA TYR A 559 -19.03 -11.03 20.53
C TYR A 559 -19.52 -11.16 19.08
N THR A 560 -20.52 -10.32 18.77
CA THR A 560 -21.27 -10.33 17.51
C THR A 560 -21.03 -9.03 16.75
N THR A 561 -20.84 -9.13 15.43
CA THR A 561 -20.80 -7.97 14.53
C THR A 561 -22.21 -7.55 14.12
N PHE A 562 -22.52 -6.28 14.33
CA PHE A 562 -23.72 -5.62 13.83
C PHE A 562 -23.33 -4.73 12.65
N GLY A 563 -23.84 -5.04 11.47
CA GLY A 563 -23.44 -4.46 10.20
C GLY A 563 -23.03 -5.53 9.18
N ASP A 564 -22.38 -5.09 8.12
CA ASP A 564 -21.84 -5.95 7.06
C ASP A 564 -20.50 -6.57 7.50
N PRO A 565 -20.40 -7.90 7.67
CA PRO A 565 -19.19 -8.55 8.20
C PRO A 565 -17.98 -8.46 7.26
N GLU A 566 -18.20 -8.25 5.96
CA GLU A 566 -17.12 -8.09 4.99
C GLU A 566 -16.63 -6.65 4.91
N LEU A 567 -17.35 -5.67 5.48
CA LEU A 567 -16.99 -4.26 5.41
C LEU A 567 -15.51 -4.05 5.73
N ASP A 568 -14.85 -3.27 4.88
CA ASP A 568 -13.53 -2.70 5.04
C ASP A 568 -13.67 -1.24 5.53
N PRO A 569 -13.66 -0.99 6.86
CA PRO A 569 -13.61 0.35 7.40
C PRO A 569 -12.44 1.20 6.89
N TRP A 570 -12.68 2.49 6.75
CA TRP A 570 -11.59 3.42 6.45
C TRP A 570 -10.58 3.45 7.61
N SER A 571 -9.31 3.33 7.27
CA SER A 571 -8.15 3.58 8.16
C SER A 571 -7.18 4.59 7.56
N GLY A 572 -7.55 5.20 6.44
CA GLY A 572 -6.83 6.25 5.73
C GLY A 572 -7.83 7.13 4.97
N VAL A 573 -7.35 8.27 4.48
CA VAL A 573 -8.15 9.11 3.58
C VAL A 573 -8.31 8.35 2.25
N PRO A 574 -9.53 8.16 1.74
CA PRO A 574 -9.72 7.49 0.46
C PRO A 574 -9.17 8.33 -0.68
N GLU A 575 -8.48 7.68 -1.61
CA GLU A 575 -7.85 8.29 -2.77
C GLU A 575 -8.29 7.59 -4.08
N ASP A 576 -8.11 8.28 -5.21
CA ASP A 576 -8.50 7.76 -6.52
C ASP A 576 -7.49 6.70 -6.99
N LEU A 577 -8.01 5.61 -7.59
CA LEU A 577 -7.17 4.61 -8.23
C LEU A 577 -6.69 5.11 -9.59
N GLU A 578 -5.40 4.99 -9.84
CA GLU A 578 -4.77 5.16 -11.14
C GLU A 578 -4.87 3.83 -11.91
N VAL A 579 -5.82 3.74 -12.84
CA VAL A 579 -6.16 2.49 -13.54
C VAL A 579 -5.83 2.58 -15.02
N THR A 580 -5.12 1.58 -15.53
CA THR A 580 -4.93 1.36 -16.97
C THR A 580 -5.55 0.03 -17.38
N HIS A 581 -6.37 0.03 -18.44
CA HIS A 581 -6.91 -1.17 -19.07
C HIS A 581 -7.21 -0.90 -20.55
N PRO A 582 -7.36 -1.93 -21.40
CA PRO A 582 -7.79 -1.73 -22.79
C PRO A 582 -9.14 -1.02 -22.88
N ASP A 583 -9.29 -0.12 -23.86
CA ASP A 583 -10.54 0.63 -24.09
C ASP A 583 -11.67 -0.22 -24.66
N VAL A 584 -11.39 -1.48 -25.05
CA VAL A 584 -12.35 -2.34 -25.73
C VAL A 584 -12.15 -3.81 -25.38
N ILE A 585 -13.26 -4.53 -25.22
CA ILE A 585 -13.26 -5.99 -25.09
C ILE A 585 -13.57 -6.62 -26.45
N VAL A 586 -12.76 -7.58 -26.87
CA VAL A 586 -12.91 -8.26 -28.16
C VAL A 586 -13.88 -9.45 -28.05
N LEU A 587 -14.77 -9.61 -29.02
CA LEU A 587 -15.64 -10.79 -29.12
C LEU A 587 -14.84 -12.09 -29.25
N GLY A 588 -15.28 -13.13 -28.54
CA GLY A 588 -14.59 -14.42 -28.51
C GLY A 588 -13.37 -14.48 -27.57
N GLY A 589 -12.98 -13.34 -27.00
CA GLY A 589 -12.03 -13.22 -25.91
C GLY A 589 -10.59 -12.92 -26.31
N ALA A 590 -9.95 -12.09 -25.49
CA ALA A 590 -8.55 -11.72 -25.54
C ALA A 590 -8.06 -11.43 -24.12
N PRO A 591 -6.73 -11.51 -23.86
CA PRO A 591 -6.18 -11.00 -22.61
C PRO A 591 -6.56 -9.53 -22.40
N PHE A 592 -7.07 -9.23 -21.22
CA PHE A 592 -7.46 -7.90 -20.78
C PHE A 592 -6.60 -7.54 -19.58
N PRO A 593 -5.36 -7.03 -19.81
CA PRO A 593 -4.47 -6.60 -18.75
C PRO A 593 -5.05 -5.37 -18.05
N VAL A 594 -5.01 -5.35 -16.74
CA VAL A 594 -5.41 -4.21 -15.90
C VAL A 594 -4.27 -3.93 -14.94
N THR A 595 -3.86 -2.67 -14.90
CA THR A 595 -2.84 -2.18 -13.96
C THR A 595 -3.49 -1.18 -13.03
N VAL A 596 -3.21 -1.29 -11.73
CA VAL A 596 -3.82 -0.50 -10.66
C VAL A 596 -2.74 0.07 -9.76
N HIS A 597 -2.67 1.39 -9.70
CA HIS A 597 -1.82 2.14 -8.79
C HIS A 597 -2.65 3.02 -7.85
N LEU A 598 -2.04 3.41 -6.74
CA LEU A 598 -2.55 4.39 -5.79
C LEU A 598 -1.36 5.26 -5.36
N ASN A 599 -1.40 6.57 -5.63
CA ASN A 599 -0.24 7.46 -5.53
C ASN A 599 0.98 6.93 -6.29
N SER A 600 0.78 6.52 -7.53
CA SER A 600 1.82 5.96 -8.39
C SER A 600 2.54 4.71 -7.85
N GLN A 601 2.02 4.10 -6.77
CA GLN A 601 2.52 2.83 -6.22
C GLN A 601 1.61 1.68 -6.64
N PRO A 602 2.18 0.53 -7.06
CA PRO A 602 1.39 -0.64 -7.45
C PRO A 602 0.56 -1.14 -6.26
N VAL A 603 -0.72 -1.38 -6.51
CA VAL A 603 -1.63 -1.88 -5.47
C VAL A 603 -1.70 -3.40 -5.55
N GLU A 604 -1.05 -4.11 -4.64
CA GLU A 604 -1.22 -5.56 -4.52
C GLU A 604 -2.62 -5.91 -4.00
N GLY A 605 -3.28 -6.87 -4.65
CA GLY A 605 -4.53 -7.43 -4.16
C GLY A 605 -5.79 -6.59 -4.45
N ALA A 606 -5.71 -5.52 -5.25
CA ALA A 606 -6.89 -4.81 -5.74
C ALA A 606 -7.83 -5.78 -6.46
N LEU A 607 -9.12 -5.74 -6.15
CA LEU A 607 -10.12 -6.63 -6.75
C LEU A 607 -10.66 -5.99 -8.03
N VAL A 608 -10.45 -6.64 -9.17
CA VAL A 608 -10.88 -6.21 -10.50
C VAL A 608 -11.98 -7.14 -10.98
N CYS A 609 -13.12 -6.57 -11.35
CA CYS A 609 -14.27 -7.28 -11.92
C CYS A 609 -14.61 -6.67 -13.28
N VAL A 610 -14.75 -7.52 -14.30
CA VAL A 610 -15.29 -7.16 -15.61
C VAL A 610 -16.52 -8.02 -15.86
N MET A 611 -17.68 -7.39 -16.02
CA MET A 611 -18.94 -8.09 -16.22
C MET A 611 -19.79 -7.50 -17.32
N LYS A 612 -20.53 -8.36 -18.03
CA LYS A 612 -21.51 -7.97 -19.02
C LYS A 612 -22.82 -8.69 -18.75
N ASP A 613 -23.75 -7.99 -18.10
CA ASP A 613 -25.02 -8.53 -17.64
C ASP A 613 -24.85 -9.90 -16.95
N THR A 614 -25.46 -10.94 -17.52
CA THR A 614 -25.34 -12.35 -17.09
C THR A 614 -24.51 -13.19 -18.07
N GLU A 615 -23.97 -12.58 -19.13
CA GLU A 615 -23.23 -13.26 -20.19
C GLU A 615 -21.78 -13.55 -19.78
N MET A 616 -21.17 -12.63 -19.05
CA MET A 616 -19.76 -12.66 -18.68
C MET A 616 -19.57 -12.11 -17.28
N TYR A 617 -18.73 -12.80 -16.48
CA TYR A 617 -18.32 -12.38 -15.15
C TYR A 617 -16.89 -12.86 -14.93
N GLU A 618 -15.92 -11.98 -15.14
CA GLU A 618 -14.49 -12.25 -14.93
C GLU A 618 -13.99 -11.44 -13.74
N VAL A 619 -13.27 -12.11 -12.83
CA VAL A 619 -12.74 -11.50 -11.61
C VAL A 619 -11.31 -11.94 -11.40
N GLY A 620 -10.48 -11.01 -10.95
CA GLY A 620 -9.11 -11.30 -10.55
C GLY A 620 -8.61 -10.26 -9.55
N ARG A 621 -7.47 -10.55 -8.93
CA ARG A 621 -6.75 -9.60 -8.09
C ARG A 621 -5.40 -9.29 -8.68
N THR A 622 -4.97 -8.05 -8.51
CA THR A 622 -3.64 -7.61 -8.89
C THR A 622 -2.56 -8.32 -8.07
N ASP A 623 -1.43 -8.58 -8.70
CA ASP A 623 -0.23 -9.10 -8.03
C ASP A 623 0.59 -7.95 -7.39
N SER A 624 1.80 -8.26 -6.92
CA SER A 624 2.69 -7.28 -6.28
C SER A 624 3.12 -6.12 -7.18
N ASN A 625 2.94 -6.23 -8.50
CA ASN A 625 3.21 -5.16 -9.47
C ASN A 625 1.95 -4.35 -9.80
N GLY A 626 0.83 -4.60 -9.11
CA GLY A 626 -0.43 -3.92 -9.39
C GLY A 626 -1.10 -4.43 -10.67
N GLU A 627 -0.71 -5.60 -11.18
CA GLU A 627 -1.16 -6.11 -12.48
C GLU A 627 -2.09 -7.33 -12.34
N VAL A 628 -3.13 -7.41 -13.17
CA VAL A 628 -3.94 -8.61 -13.36
C VAL A 628 -4.31 -8.79 -14.83
N ILE A 629 -4.28 -10.02 -15.32
CA ILE A 629 -4.75 -10.35 -16.67
C ILE A 629 -6.06 -11.11 -16.57
N LEU A 630 -7.15 -10.47 -16.96
CA LEU A 630 -8.45 -11.12 -17.12
C LEU A 630 -8.60 -11.66 -18.55
N ASN A 631 -9.53 -12.59 -18.76
CA ASN A 631 -9.77 -13.17 -20.09
C ASN A 631 -11.27 -13.12 -20.47
N PRO A 632 -11.89 -11.92 -20.48
CA PRO A 632 -13.29 -11.75 -20.83
C PRO A 632 -13.58 -12.27 -22.24
N SER A 633 -14.55 -13.18 -22.38
CA SER A 633 -14.89 -13.80 -23.66
C SER A 633 -16.37 -13.64 -24.02
N PRO A 634 -16.85 -12.42 -24.30
CA PRO A 634 -18.25 -12.19 -24.67
C PRO A 634 -18.56 -12.78 -26.04
N SER A 635 -19.81 -13.21 -26.22
CA SER A 635 -20.34 -13.73 -27.48
C SER A 635 -21.21 -12.73 -28.23
N THR A 636 -21.64 -11.65 -27.57
CA THR A 636 -22.47 -10.59 -28.16
C THR A 636 -21.90 -9.18 -27.91
N PRO A 637 -22.01 -8.25 -28.88
CA PRO A 637 -21.65 -6.84 -28.68
C PRO A 637 -22.49 -6.18 -27.59
N GLY A 638 -22.06 -5.02 -27.11
CA GLY A 638 -22.74 -4.21 -26.10
C GLY A 638 -21.73 -3.60 -25.13
N ASP A 639 -22.19 -3.20 -23.96
CA ASP A 639 -21.36 -2.58 -22.93
C ASP A 639 -21.04 -3.60 -21.82
N ALA A 640 -19.85 -3.53 -21.26
CA ALA A 640 -19.44 -4.24 -20.05
C ALA A 640 -19.08 -3.22 -18.96
N ASP A 641 -19.38 -3.53 -17.70
CA ASP A 641 -18.89 -2.78 -16.54
C ASP A 641 -17.50 -3.31 -16.15
N ILE A 642 -16.56 -2.41 -15.88
CA ILE A 642 -15.37 -2.70 -15.07
C ILE A 642 -15.52 -2.01 -13.72
N THR A 643 -15.22 -2.73 -12.64
CA THR A 643 -15.22 -2.21 -11.27
C THR A 643 -13.98 -2.68 -10.54
N ILE A 644 -13.25 -1.74 -9.93
CA ILE A 644 -12.02 -2.02 -9.20
C ILE A 644 -12.12 -1.43 -7.80
N THR A 645 -11.76 -2.22 -6.79
CA THR A 645 -11.76 -1.80 -5.39
C THR A 645 -10.46 -2.18 -4.68
N ALA A 646 -9.97 -1.28 -3.83
CA ALA A 646 -8.83 -1.50 -2.95
C ALA A 646 -9.07 -0.88 -1.57
N HIS A 647 -8.23 -1.24 -0.60
CA HIS A 647 -8.25 -0.67 0.75
C HIS A 647 -7.87 0.82 0.71
N ASN A 648 -8.60 1.66 1.42
CA ASN A 648 -8.46 3.13 1.41
C ASN A 648 -8.46 3.78 0.01
N ALA A 649 -9.17 3.19 -0.95
CA ALA A 649 -9.38 3.80 -2.26
C ALA A 649 -10.87 3.96 -2.59
N PHE A 650 -11.19 4.99 -3.39
CA PHE A 650 -12.46 5.06 -4.09
C PHE A 650 -12.59 3.89 -5.07
N ALA A 651 -13.81 3.40 -5.26
CA ALA A 651 -14.04 2.40 -6.28
C ALA A 651 -13.91 3.05 -7.67
N TYR A 652 -13.08 2.47 -8.53
CA TYR A 652 -13.05 2.82 -9.94
C TYR A 652 -14.19 2.08 -10.65
N GLU A 653 -15.06 2.81 -11.34
CA GLU A 653 -16.15 2.26 -12.16
C GLU A 653 -16.06 2.85 -13.57
N ALA A 654 -16.00 2.01 -14.60
CA ALA A 654 -16.04 2.44 -15.99
C ALA A 654 -16.87 1.49 -16.87
N ILE A 655 -17.26 1.97 -18.06
CA ILE A 655 -17.95 1.17 -19.08
C ILE A 655 -16.96 0.89 -20.20
N VAL A 656 -16.77 -0.38 -20.54
CA VAL A 656 -15.91 -0.84 -21.62
C VAL A 656 -16.76 -1.42 -22.75
N PRO A 657 -16.75 -0.85 -23.97
CA PRO A 657 -17.47 -1.41 -25.09
C PRO A 657 -16.94 -2.78 -25.49
N VAL A 658 -17.84 -3.69 -25.87
CA VAL A 658 -17.52 -4.97 -26.51
C VAL A 658 -17.62 -4.82 -28.01
N ALA A 659 -16.48 -4.82 -28.71
CA ALA A 659 -16.39 -4.58 -30.15
C ALA A 659 -17.15 -5.62 -30.97
N GLY A 660 -17.99 -5.16 -31.90
CA GLY A 660 -18.59 -5.99 -32.94
C GLY A 660 -18.57 -5.28 -34.30
N GLY A 661 -18.45 -6.06 -35.39
CA GLY A 661 -18.28 -5.51 -36.73
C GLY A 661 -16.84 -5.03 -36.99
N VAL A 662 -16.69 -4.00 -37.83
CA VAL A 662 -15.42 -3.29 -38.05
C VAL A 662 -15.16 -2.35 -36.87
N PHE A 663 -13.95 -2.39 -36.29
CA PHE A 663 -13.53 -1.48 -35.22
C PHE A 663 -12.04 -1.17 -35.36
N ILE A 664 -11.72 -0.01 -35.92
CA ILE A 664 -10.37 0.46 -36.22
C ILE A 664 -9.92 1.45 -35.15
N VAL A 665 -8.65 1.37 -34.74
CA VAL A 665 -7.99 2.30 -33.82
C VAL A 665 -6.64 2.74 -34.39
N LEU A 666 -6.17 3.91 -33.97
CA LEU A 666 -4.79 4.34 -34.19
C LEU A 666 -3.82 3.42 -33.44
N GLN A 667 -2.77 2.94 -34.11
CA GLN A 667 -1.72 2.11 -33.51
C GLN A 667 -0.40 2.86 -33.31
N GLY A 668 -0.09 3.84 -34.16
CA GLY A 668 1.14 4.63 -34.08
C GLY A 668 1.39 5.44 -35.34
N TRP A 669 2.46 6.22 -35.32
CA TRP A 669 2.89 7.05 -36.45
C TRP A 669 4.41 7.15 -36.50
N ASP A 670 4.93 7.58 -37.64
CA ASP A 670 6.36 7.75 -37.92
C ASP A 670 6.54 9.04 -38.74
N VAL A 671 7.47 9.88 -38.33
CA VAL A 671 7.81 11.14 -39.02
C VAL A 671 9.07 10.93 -39.84
N ASP A 672 9.00 11.38 -41.10
CA ASP A 672 10.12 11.46 -42.03
C ASP A 672 10.42 12.93 -42.29
N ASP A 673 11.47 13.44 -41.63
CA ASP A 673 12.01 14.80 -41.73
C ASP A 673 13.19 14.86 -42.74
N ASP A 674 13.35 13.87 -43.61
CA ASP A 674 14.48 13.90 -44.54
C ASP A 674 14.29 14.96 -45.65
N SER A 675 15.15 14.91 -46.67
CA SER A 675 15.07 15.80 -47.84
C SER A 675 14.65 15.05 -49.13
N VAL A 676 13.90 13.96 -48.98
CA VAL A 676 13.51 13.00 -50.02
C VAL A 676 11.99 12.81 -50.02
N GLY A 677 11.38 12.35 -51.12
CA GLY A 677 9.93 12.03 -51.10
C GLY A 677 8.96 13.21 -50.98
N GLY A 678 9.47 14.42 -50.67
CA GLY A 678 8.73 15.67 -50.54
C GLY A 678 8.64 16.23 -49.12
N SER A 679 9.29 15.58 -48.15
CA SER A 679 9.82 16.23 -46.95
C SER A 679 10.96 17.20 -47.32
N LEU A 680 11.16 18.19 -46.46
CA LEU A 680 12.18 19.22 -46.49
C LEU A 680 12.61 19.52 -45.04
N GLY A 681 13.19 18.53 -44.36
CA GLY A 681 13.82 18.73 -43.06
C GLY A 681 15.33 18.48 -43.10
N ASN A 682 15.92 18.37 -41.91
CA ASN A 682 17.37 18.35 -41.70
C ASN A 682 17.95 16.93 -41.46
N ASP A 683 17.12 15.88 -41.43
CA ASP A 683 17.50 14.47 -41.18
C ASP A 683 18.11 14.26 -39.78
N ASP A 684 17.64 15.03 -38.79
CA ASP A 684 17.99 14.86 -37.38
C ASP A 684 16.96 14.04 -36.59
N GLY A 685 15.82 13.72 -37.22
CA GLY A 685 14.78 12.87 -36.66
C GLY A 685 13.80 13.62 -35.75
N GLU A 686 13.88 14.94 -35.68
CA GLU A 686 12.93 15.80 -34.98
C GLU A 686 12.06 16.57 -35.99
N VAL A 687 10.97 17.18 -35.50
CA VAL A 687 10.16 18.10 -36.30
C VAL A 687 10.55 19.50 -35.89
N ASP A 688 11.29 20.23 -36.70
CA ASP A 688 11.72 21.58 -36.35
C ASP A 688 10.84 22.69 -36.96
N PRO A 689 10.82 23.89 -36.33
CA PRO A 689 10.26 25.08 -36.95
C PRO A 689 10.84 25.34 -38.36
N GLY A 690 9.94 25.53 -39.33
CA GLY A 690 10.29 25.79 -40.73
C GLY A 690 10.43 24.53 -41.60
N GLU A 691 10.31 23.33 -41.03
CA GLU A 691 10.42 22.09 -41.78
C GLU A 691 9.10 21.65 -42.44
N THR A 692 9.22 20.77 -43.42
CA THR A 692 8.08 20.04 -43.99
C THR A 692 8.34 18.55 -43.84
N CYS A 693 7.48 17.85 -43.12
CA CYS A 693 7.68 16.43 -42.79
C CYS A 693 6.58 15.56 -43.40
N ASP A 694 6.96 14.33 -43.76
CA ASP A 694 6.02 13.26 -44.11
C ASP A 694 5.65 12.46 -42.86
N LEU A 695 4.38 12.07 -42.73
CA LEU A 695 3.85 11.36 -41.57
C LEU A 695 3.15 10.08 -42.02
N THR A 696 3.72 8.94 -41.66
CA THR A 696 3.10 7.62 -41.89
C THR A 696 2.29 7.23 -40.67
N VAL A 697 1.00 6.94 -40.84
CA VAL A 697 0.10 6.53 -39.75
C VAL A 697 -0.25 5.06 -39.89
N VAL A 698 -0.28 4.33 -38.77
CA VAL A 698 -0.61 2.91 -38.71
C VAL A 698 -1.92 2.71 -37.96
N LEU A 699 -2.86 2.00 -38.59
CA LEU A 699 -4.16 1.63 -38.03
C LEU A 699 -4.23 0.14 -37.72
N ARG A 700 -5.05 -0.23 -36.74
CA ARG A 700 -5.33 -1.62 -36.37
C ARG A 700 -6.82 -1.90 -36.28
N ASN A 701 -7.27 -3.03 -36.82
CA ASN A 701 -8.67 -3.46 -36.69
C ASN A 701 -8.83 -4.43 -35.50
N LEU A 702 -9.46 -3.98 -34.42
CA LEU A 702 -9.83 -4.77 -33.24
C LEU A 702 -11.23 -5.41 -33.37
N GLY A 703 -11.94 -5.11 -34.45
CA GLY A 703 -13.25 -5.71 -34.76
C GLY A 703 -13.16 -7.18 -35.21
N ASN A 704 -14.31 -7.82 -35.36
CA ASN A 704 -14.43 -9.22 -35.80
C ASN A 704 -14.83 -9.36 -37.28
N GLU A 705 -15.00 -8.25 -38.00
CA GLU A 705 -15.18 -8.21 -39.45
C GLU A 705 -13.98 -7.50 -40.13
N GLU A 706 -13.69 -7.88 -41.38
CA GLU A 706 -12.64 -7.25 -42.18
C GLU A 706 -13.03 -5.80 -42.52
N ALA A 707 -12.15 -4.86 -42.17
CA ALA A 707 -12.31 -3.46 -42.53
C ALA A 707 -11.91 -3.29 -44.00
N THR A 708 -12.88 -2.95 -44.86
CA THR A 708 -12.63 -2.72 -46.28
C THR A 708 -12.88 -1.26 -46.64
N GLN A 709 -12.25 -0.76 -47.70
CA GLN A 709 -12.34 0.65 -48.12
C GLN A 709 -11.98 1.62 -46.98
N VAL A 710 -10.90 1.32 -46.27
CA VAL A 710 -10.46 2.13 -45.13
C VAL A 710 -9.79 3.40 -45.64
N SER A 711 -10.20 4.56 -45.11
CA SER A 711 -9.61 5.86 -45.40
C SER A 711 -9.47 6.68 -44.12
N GLY A 712 -8.48 7.56 -44.06
CA GLY A 712 -8.27 8.47 -42.93
C GLY A 712 -8.03 9.90 -43.38
N ASP A 713 -8.70 10.86 -42.75
CA ASP A 713 -8.52 12.29 -42.94
C ASP A 713 -7.85 12.90 -41.70
N LEU A 714 -6.64 13.44 -41.87
CA LEU A 714 -5.85 14.10 -40.83
C LEU A 714 -6.12 15.61 -40.82
N SER A 715 -6.28 16.16 -39.62
CA SER A 715 -6.46 17.59 -39.39
C SER A 715 -5.68 18.04 -38.16
N SER A 716 -5.36 19.33 -38.09
CA SER A 716 -4.85 19.97 -36.89
C SER A 716 -5.47 21.35 -36.80
N SER A 717 -5.76 21.80 -35.57
CA SER A 717 -6.18 23.18 -35.30
C SER A 717 -5.03 24.08 -34.85
N ASP A 718 -3.81 23.54 -34.81
CA ASP A 718 -2.63 24.27 -34.37
C ASP A 718 -2.29 25.40 -35.36
N PRO A 719 -2.10 26.65 -34.88
CA PRO A 719 -1.82 27.78 -35.77
C PRO A 719 -0.48 27.69 -36.49
N TYR A 720 0.49 26.91 -36.00
CA TYR A 720 1.82 26.77 -36.57
C TYR A 720 1.94 25.57 -37.53
N VAL A 721 0.92 24.72 -37.62
CA VAL A 721 0.92 23.51 -38.47
C VAL A 721 0.01 23.68 -39.67
N THR A 722 0.58 23.61 -40.86
CA THR A 722 -0.19 23.55 -42.12
C THR A 722 -0.12 22.15 -42.72
N ILE A 723 -1.23 21.42 -42.68
CA ILE A 723 -1.35 20.11 -43.34
C ILE A 723 -1.54 20.30 -44.85
N THR A 724 -0.62 19.80 -45.64
CA THR A 724 -0.62 19.90 -47.11
C THR A 724 -1.09 18.63 -47.81
N THR A 725 -0.96 17.47 -47.16
CA THR A 725 -1.59 16.20 -47.57
C THR A 725 -2.39 15.64 -46.40
N SER A 726 -3.71 15.77 -46.45
CA SER A 726 -4.60 15.49 -45.32
C SER A 726 -5.35 14.16 -45.42
N SER A 727 -5.21 13.39 -46.49
CA SER A 727 -6.01 12.18 -46.70
C SER A 727 -5.15 11.02 -47.21
N SER A 728 -5.35 9.84 -46.66
CA SER A 728 -4.78 8.60 -47.18
C SER A 728 -5.80 7.46 -47.17
N ASP A 729 -5.72 6.60 -48.19
CA ASP A 729 -6.33 5.27 -48.15
C ASP A 729 -5.44 4.31 -47.33
N TYR A 730 -6.04 3.21 -46.91
CA TYR A 730 -5.39 2.10 -46.22
C TYR A 730 -5.73 0.78 -46.93
N PRO A 731 -4.89 -0.27 -46.80
CA PRO A 731 -5.25 -1.61 -47.26
C PRO A 731 -6.48 -2.14 -46.52
N ASP A 732 -7.12 -3.18 -47.05
CA ASP A 732 -8.14 -3.91 -46.28
C ASP A 732 -7.47 -4.52 -45.03
N ILE A 733 -8.06 -4.28 -43.85
CA ILE A 733 -7.48 -4.65 -42.55
C ILE A 733 -8.31 -5.79 -41.95
N PRO A 734 -7.84 -7.05 -41.99
CA PRO A 734 -8.56 -8.16 -41.38
C PRO A 734 -8.62 -8.03 -39.86
N PRO A 735 -9.53 -8.75 -39.16
CA PRO A 735 -9.57 -8.80 -37.69
C PRO A 735 -8.19 -9.06 -37.08
N GLY A 736 -7.79 -8.21 -36.14
CA GLY A 736 -6.47 -8.22 -35.48
C GLY A 736 -5.30 -7.72 -36.33
N GLY A 737 -5.51 -7.44 -37.61
CA GLY A 737 -4.50 -6.97 -38.57
C GLY A 737 -4.23 -5.46 -38.47
N THR A 738 -3.16 -5.03 -39.15
CA THR A 738 -2.70 -3.64 -39.19
C THR A 738 -2.57 -3.15 -40.63
N GLY A 739 -2.64 -1.83 -40.84
CA GLY A 739 -2.46 -1.20 -42.14
C GLY A 739 -1.88 0.20 -42.00
N SER A 740 -0.84 0.52 -42.77
CA SER A 740 -0.26 1.86 -42.83
C SER A 740 -0.91 2.69 -43.92
N SER A 741 -0.87 4.02 -43.76
CA SER A 741 -1.29 4.98 -44.77
C SER A 741 -0.54 4.71 -46.09
N VAL A 742 -1.29 4.51 -47.18
CA VAL A 742 -0.72 4.21 -48.51
C VAL A 742 0.09 5.38 -49.07
N ILE A 743 -0.32 6.60 -48.74
CA ILE A 743 0.42 7.83 -49.01
C ILE A 743 0.65 8.48 -47.66
N PRO A 744 1.87 8.91 -47.31
CA PRO A 744 2.09 9.63 -46.06
C PRO A 744 1.27 10.92 -46.05
N TYR A 745 0.77 11.27 -44.88
CA TYR A 745 0.28 12.62 -44.63
C TYR A 745 1.47 13.59 -44.70
N ARG A 746 1.22 14.86 -44.96
CA ARG A 746 2.29 15.86 -45.03
C ARG A 746 1.87 17.13 -44.35
N PHE A 747 2.76 17.69 -43.56
CA PHE A 747 2.55 18.98 -42.90
C PHE A 747 3.82 19.82 -42.93
N THR A 748 3.64 21.13 -42.82
CA THR A 748 4.70 22.12 -42.71
C THR A 748 4.53 22.85 -41.39
N VAL A 749 5.64 23.13 -40.72
CA VAL A 749 5.68 23.92 -39.50
C VAL A 749 6.15 25.34 -39.84
N GLU A 750 5.46 26.35 -39.31
CA GLU A 750 5.87 27.75 -39.49
C GLU A 750 7.21 28.03 -38.78
N PRO A 751 8.13 28.80 -39.39
CA PRO A 751 9.44 29.10 -38.80
C PRO A 751 9.39 29.84 -37.45
N ASP A 752 8.30 30.56 -37.16
CA ASP A 752 8.10 31.31 -35.91
C ASP A 752 7.48 30.46 -34.78
N CYS A 753 7.33 29.15 -34.99
CA CYS A 753 6.92 28.23 -33.94
C CYS A 753 8.02 28.13 -32.87
N SER A 754 7.67 28.34 -31.61
CA SER A 754 8.63 28.24 -30.50
C SER A 754 9.06 26.79 -30.25
N LEU A 755 10.34 26.57 -29.94
CA LEU A 755 10.83 25.25 -29.53
C LEU A 755 10.06 24.71 -28.32
N GLY A 756 9.72 23.43 -28.36
CA GLY A 756 8.97 22.67 -27.37
C GLY A 756 7.46 22.81 -27.53
N HIS A 757 6.97 23.42 -28.61
CA HIS A 757 5.54 23.58 -28.86
C HIS A 757 4.89 22.24 -29.21
N VAL A 758 3.78 21.90 -28.57
CA VAL A 758 3.07 20.62 -28.80
C VAL A 758 1.89 20.85 -29.73
N ALA A 759 1.92 20.22 -30.91
CA ALA A 759 0.86 20.28 -31.89
C ALA A 759 -0.01 19.00 -31.87
N THR A 760 -1.31 19.16 -31.65
CA THR A 760 -2.28 18.05 -31.69
C THR A 760 -2.79 17.80 -33.10
N PHE A 761 -2.78 16.54 -33.51
CA PHE A 761 -3.34 16.03 -34.76
C PHE A 761 -4.57 15.17 -34.47
N VAL A 762 -5.59 15.28 -35.33
CA VAL A 762 -6.85 14.54 -35.25
C VAL A 762 -7.03 13.75 -36.54
N LEU A 763 -7.16 12.44 -36.42
CA LEU A 763 -7.37 11.50 -37.51
C LEU A 763 -8.83 11.02 -37.50
N GLN A 764 -9.56 11.32 -38.57
CA GLN A 764 -10.89 10.77 -38.79
C GLN A 764 -10.83 9.58 -39.73
N THR A 765 -11.06 8.37 -39.21
CA THR A 765 -11.05 7.13 -39.97
C THR A 765 -12.46 6.74 -40.43
N SER A 766 -12.58 6.18 -41.63
CA SER A 766 -13.82 5.58 -42.15
C SER A 766 -13.54 4.24 -42.82
N ALA A 767 -14.57 3.40 -42.93
CA ALA A 767 -14.52 2.12 -43.64
C ALA A 767 -15.87 1.83 -44.31
N ALA A 768 -15.94 0.80 -45.14
CA ALA A 768 -17.16 0.39 -45.83
C ALA A 768 -18.34 0.20 -44.85
N GLY A 769 -19.48 0.81 -45.17
CA GLY A 769 -20.65 0.81 -44.29
C GLY A 769 -20.78 2.13 -43.52
N PRO A 770 -21.51 2.16 -42.38
CA PRO A 770 -21.66 3.36 -41.57
C PRO A 770 -20.50 3.59 -40.57
N TYR A 771 -19.36 2.91 -40.74
CA TYR A 771 -18.25 2.97 -39.78
C TYR A 771 -17.47 4.29 -39.91
N SER A 772 -17.27 4.97 -38.79
CA SER A 772 -16.34 6.09 -38.65
C SER A 772 -15.82 6.13 -37.21
N ALA A 773 -14.54 6.47 -37.05
CA ALA A 773 -13.89 6.70 -35.78
C ALA A 773 -13.04 7.98 -35.85
N THR A 774 -12.68 8.48 -34.67
CA THR A 774 -11.81 9.64 -34.52
C THR A 774 -10.78 9.34 -33.45
N ASP A 775 -9.52 9.48 -33.80
CA ASP A 775 -8.36 9.33 -32.93
C ASP A 775 -7.58 10.67 -32.91
N SER A 776 -6.75 10.90 -31.89
CA SER A 776 -5.86 12.05 -31.80
C SER A 776 -4.50 11.68 -31.22
N PHE A 777 -3.47 12.42 -31.60
CA PHE A 777 -2.10 12.26 -31.10
C PHE A 777 -1.34 13.58 -31.19
N ASP A 778 -0.26 13.71 -30.43
CA ASP A 778 0.54 14.93 -30.30
C ASP A 778 1.94 14.74 -30.90
N ILE A 779 2.49 15.81 -31.47
CA ILE A 779 3.88 15.90 -31.94
C ILE A 779 4.51 17.16 -31.35
N THR A 780 5.68 17.02 -30.72
CA THR A 780 6.48 18.15 -30.22
C THR A 780 7.31 18.75 -31.36
N ILE A 781 7.22 20.06 -31.52
CA ILE A 781 7.93 20.85 -32.52
C ILE A 781 9.17 21.48 -31.88
N GLY A 782 10.34 21.04 -32.35
CA GLY A 782 11.70 21.44 -31.99
C GLY A 782 12.04 21.21 -30.52
N LYS A 783 12.96 20.30 -30.17
CA LYS A 783 13.33 20.11 -28.76
C LYS A 783 14.23 21.25 -28.26
N LYS A 784 13.94 21.77 -27.07
CA LYS A 784 14.79 22.74 -26.36
C LYS A 784 16.12 22.10 -25.95
N PRO A 785 17.22 22.85 -25.76
CA PRO A 785 18.54 22.21 -25.55
C PRO A 785 18.66 21.43 -24.24
N VAL A 786 18.43 22.07 -23.09
CA VAL A 786 18.64 21.46 -21.77
C VAL A 786 17.53 21.87 -20.79
N ILE A 787 17.05 20.91 -20.01
CA ILE A 787 16.34 21.18 -18.75
C ILE A 787 17.22 20.75 -17.58
N LEU A 788 17.40 21.65 -16.60
CA LEU A 788 17.98 21.33 -15.31
C LEU A 788 16.84 21.07 -14.32
N VAL A 789 16.71 19.83 -13.88
CA VAL A 789 15.76 19.42 -12.84
C VAL A 789 16.48 19.52 -11.49
N ASP A 790 15.99 20.46 -10.67
CA ASP A 790 16.45 20.69 -9.31
C ASP A 790 15.56 19.93 -8.33
N ASP A 791 16.10 18.82 -7.83
CA ASP A 791 15.43 17.83 -6.98
C ASP A 791 16.18 17.70 -5.64
N ASP A 792 16.62 18.84 -5.10
CA ASP A 792 17.49 18.93 -3.93
C ASP A 792 16.76 19.28 -2.61
N ASP A 793 15.45 18.99 -2.51
CA ASP A 793 14.56 19.33 -1.38
C ASP A 793 14.47 20.86 -1.11
N GLY A 794 14.56 21.66 -2.19
CA GLY A 794 14.33 23.11 -2.17
C GLY A 794 15.53 23.93 -1.69
N GLU A 795 16.74 23.37 -1.81
CA GLU A 795 17.99 24.08 -1.55
C GLU A 795 18.34 24.96 -2.77
N SER A 796 19.61 25.31 -2.97
CA SER A 796 20.01 26.19 -4.08
C SER A 796 21.29 25.69 -4.74
N TYR A 797 21.36 24.37 -4.85
CA TYR A 797 22.51 23.68 -5.43
C TYR A 797 22.45 23.67 -6.97
N ASP A 798 21.28 23.89 -7.55
CA ASP A 798 21.08 24.28 -8.96
C ASP A 798 22.11 25.32 -9.44
N THR A 799 22.46 26.29 -8.58
CA THR A 799 23.36 27.41 -8.92
C THR A 799 24.73 26.95 -9.42
N PHE A 800 25.21 25.77 -9.00
CA PHE A 800 26.46 25.17 -9.48
C PHE A 800 26.36 24.68 -10.93
N PHE A 801 25.21 24.11 -11.31
CA PHE A 801 24.93 23.66 -12.68
C PHE A 801 24.62 24.83 -13.59
N VAL A 802 23.75 25.74 -13.15
CA VAL A 802 23.39 26.99 -13.86
C VAL A 802 24.64 27.81 -14.17
N SER A 803 25.59 27.92 -13.24
CA SER A 803 26.85 28.63 -13.47
C SER A 803 27.69 27.97 -14.57
N ALA A 804 27.78 26.63 -14.58
CA ALA A 804 28.52 25.89 -15.59
C ALA A 804 27.85 26.00 -16.98
N LEU A 805 26.54 25.79 -17.06
CA LEU A 805 25.78 25.91 -18.31
C LEU A 805 25.84 27.33 -18.89
N ASN A 806 25.71 28.36 -18.05
CA ASN A 806 25.85 29.76 -18.46
C ASN A 806 27.26 30.08 -18.97
N SER A 807 28.31 29.57 -18.31
CA SER A 807 29.70 29.78 -18.77
C SER A 807 29.98 29.16 -20.14
N LEU A 808 29.23 28.11 -20.48
CA LEU A 808 29.29 27.43 -21.77
C LEU A 808 28.29 27.98 -22.77
N GLU A 809 27.51 28.98 -22.37
CA GLU A 809 26.62 29.67 -23.28
C GLU A 809 25.53 28.72 -23.87
N ILE A 810 25.16 27.68 -23.10
CA ILE A 810 24.14 26.67 -23.45
C ILE A 810 22.78 27.13 -22.90
N PRO A 811 21.75 27.33 -23.75
CA PRO A 811 20.40 27.66 -23.29
C PRO A 811 19.81 26.52 -22.46
N HIS A 812 19.19 26.86 -21.33
CA HIS A 812 18.59 25.89 -20.43
C HIS A 812 17.41 26.50 -19.67
N ASP A 813 16.43 25.67 -19.35
CA ASP A 813 15.38 25.96 -18.38
C ASP A 813 15.68 25.24 -17.06
N VAL A 814 15.18 25.79 -15.94
CA VAL A 814 15.29 25.17 -14.60
C VAL A 814 13.89 24.73 -14.14
N TRP A 815 13.79 23.49 -13.65
CA TRP A 815 12.58 22.90 -13.12
C TRP A 815 12.75 22.58 -11.64
N GLU A 816 11.99 23.28 -10.81
CA GLU A 816 12.04 23.19 -9.35
C GLU A 816 11.06 22.12 -8.85
N VAL A 817 11.56 20.93 -8.50
CA VAL A 817 10.70 19.78 -8.12
C VAL A 817 9.91 20.07 -6.84
N ASP A 818 10.52 20.72 -5.84
CA ASP A 818 9.82 21.11 -4.59
C ASP A 818 8.58 21.99 -4.85
N LEU A 819 8.61 22.79 -5.93
CA LEU A 819 7.52 23.70 -6.27
C LEU A 819 6.53 23.12 -7.29
N LEU A 820 7.03 22.38 -8.28
CA LEU A 820 6.28 21.97 -9.46
C LEU A 820 5.93 20.47 -9.47
N GLY A 821 6.51 19.68 -8.57
CA GLY A 821 6.47 18.23 -8.61
C GLY A 821 7.42 17.63 -9.66
N SER A 822 7.38 16.31 -9.82
CA SER A 822 8.18 15.60 -10.82
C SER A 822 7.83 16.09 -12.25
N PRO A 823 8.81 16.39 -13.11
CA PRO A 823 8.54 16.71 -14.50
C PRO A 823 7.99 15.48 -15.23
N SER A 824 6.82 15.62 -15.84
CA SER A 824 6.21 14.52 -16.62
C SER A 824 7.06 14.14 -17.83
N GLU A 825 6.88 12.92 -18.34
CA GLU A 825 7.47 12.47 -19.61
C GLU A 825 7.33 13.51 -20.74
N ALA A 826 6.13 14.10 -20.90
CA ALA A 826 5.88 15.10 -21.93
C ALA A 826 6.75 16.36 -21.78
N VAL A 827 7.02 16.78 -20.54
CA VAL A 827 7.93 17.89 -20.25
C VAL A 827 9.35 17.49 -20.61
N LEU A 828 9.83 16.32 -20.15
CA LEU A 828 11.19 15.85 -20.42
C LEU A 828 11.45 15.67 -21.93
N ASN A 829 10.50 15.09 -22.66
CA ASN A 829 10.58 14.87 -24.11
C ASN A 829 10.56 16.18 -24.93
N SER A 830 10.28 17.33 -24.32
CA SER A 830 10.46 18.64 -24.97
C SER A 830 11.92 19.12 -24.98
N TYR A 831 12.85 18.39 -24.36
CA TYR A 831 14.28 18.75 -24.29
C TYR A 831 15.21 17.69 -24.88
N LYS A 832 16.31 18.15 -25.48
CA LYS A 832 17.38 17.31 -26.03
C LYS A 832 18.19 16.63 -24.93
N ALA A 833 18.44 17.29 -23.81
CA ALA A 833 19.00 16.68 -22.60
C ALA A 833 18.32 17.11 -21.30
N VAL A 834 18.35 16.19 -20.35
CA VAL A 834 17.96 16.36 -18.96
C VAL A 834 19.22 16.33 -18.10
N VAL A 835 19.44 17.39 -17.32
CA VAL A 835 20.39 17.40 -16.21
C VAL A 835 19.58 17.29 -14.93
N TRP A 836 19.83 16.27 -14.13
CA TRP A 836 19.08 16.03 -12.89
C TRP A 836 20.03 16.04 -11.71
N THR A 837 19.75 16.86 -10.70
CA THR A 837 20.51 16.90 -9.46
C THR A 837 19.62 16.64 -8.26
N THR A 838 20.11 15.84 -7.32
CA THR A 838 19.42 15.54 -6.06
C THR A 838 20.10 16.22 -4.86
N GLY A 839 21.15 17.01 -5.10
CA GLY A 839 21.91 17.72 -4.07
C GLY A 839 22.30 16.88 -2.84
N ASP A 840 21.85 17.34 -1.68
CA ASP A 840 21.99 16.64 -0.40
C ASP A 840 20.70 16.02 0.12
N ASP A 841 19.70 15.80 -0.75
CA ASP A 841 18.50 15.07 -0.40
C ASP A 841 18.83 13.63 0.05
N VAL A 842 18.06 13.14 1.02
CA VAL A 842 18.29 11.87 1.74
C VAL A 842 16.98 11.15 2.04
N GLY A 843 16.76 10.03 1.35
CA GLY A 843 15.65 9.10 1.55
C GLY A 843 16.01 7.91 2.43
N TYR A 844 15.28 6.80 2.20
CA TYR A 844 15.64 5.46 2.69
C TYR A 844 14.94 4.39 1.85
N ILE A 845 15.51 3.17 1.84
CA ILE A 845 14.93 2.01 1.14
C ILE A 845 13.47 1.82 1.53
N GLY A 846 12.58 1.84 0.53
CA GLY A 846 11.13 1.72 0.68
C GLY A 846 10.38 3.06 0.75
N ASN A 847 11.09 4.18 0.80
CA ASN A 847 10.57 5.54 0.63
C ASN A 847 11.71 6.47 0.16
N PRO A 848 12.19 6.29 -1.09
CA PRO A 848 13.25 7.11 -1.66
C PRO A 848 12.77 8.55 -1.86
N SER A 849 13.65 9.52 -1.63
CA SER A 849 13.37 10.93 -1.94
C SER A 849 14.25 11.45 -3.08
N THR A 850 15.49 10.96 -3.24
CA THR A 850 16.43 11.41 -4.27
C THR A 850 16.01 11.14 -5.71
N LEU A 851 15.42 9.98 -5.99
CA LEU A 851 14.67 9.72 -7.22
C LEU A 851 13.50 8.85 -6.82
N THR A 852 12.30 9.41 -6.85
CA THR A 852 11.08 8.68 -6.57
C THR A 852 10.79 7.66 -7.68
N PRO A 853 9.87 6.70 -7.47
CA PRO A 853 9.42 5.81 -8.54
C PRO A 853 8.79 6.56 -9.72
N GLU A 854 8.15 7.72 -9.48
CA GLU A 854 7.61 8.58 -10.53
C GLU A 854 8.74 9.17 -11.40
N ASP A 855 9.79 9.69 -10.77
CA ASP A 855 10.95 10.23 -11.50
C ASP A 855 11.62 9.14 -12.35
N GLN A 856 11.76 7.94 -11.80
CA GLN A 856 12.34 6.79 -12.52
C GLN A 856 11.48 6.37 -13.71
N ALA A 857 10.15 6.39 -13.59
CA ALA A 857 9.24 6.07 -14.69
C ALA A 857 9.31 7.13 -15.80
N ASN A 858 9.27 8.42 -15.44
CA ASN A 858 9.37 9.53 -16.39
C ASN A 858 10.73 9.54 -17.10
N LEU A 859 11.83 9.33 -16.37
CA LEU A 859 13.17 9.21 -16.94
C LEU A 859 13.34 7.95 -17.79
N GLN A 860 12.73 6.83 -17.40
CA GLN A 860 12.73 5.62 -18.20
C GLN A 860 12.07 5.85 -19.56
N ALA A 861 10.87 6.44 -19.58
CA ALA A 861 10.17 6.75 -20.82
C ALA A 861 10.98 7.72 -21.70
N TYR A 862 11.54 8.77 -21.10
CA TYR A 862 12.45 9.70 -21.78
C TYR A 862 13.68 9.00 -22.41
N LEU A 863 14.30 8.05 -21.70
CA LEU A 863 15.43 7.28 -22.22
C LEU A 863 14.99 6.26 -23.28
N GLU A 864 13.80 5.69 -23.19
CA GLU A 864 13.27 4.80 -24.22
C GLU A 864 13.03 5.52 -25.55
N ASP A 865 12.67 6.82 -25.50
CA ASP A 865 12.57 7.74 -26.65
C ASP A 865 13.93 8.27 -27.14
N GLY A 866 15.04 7.72 -26.62
CA GLY A 866 16.38 8.10 -27.06
C GLY A 866 16.94 9.35 -26.38
N GLY A 867 16.40 9.75 -25.23
CA GLY A 867 16.84 10.91 -24.46
C GLY A 867 18.33 10.93 -24.05
N ARG A 868 18.75 12.06 -23.48
CA ARG A 868 20.11 12.31 -23.00
C ARG A 868 20.07 12.71 -21.52
N LEU A 869 20.61 11.90 -20.62
CA LEU A 869 20.52 12.15 -19.17
C LEU A 869 21.88 12.34 -18.52
N PHE A 870 22.11 13.48 -17.87
CA PHE A 870 23.16 13.64 -16.87
C PHE A 870 22.55 13.67 -15.47
N LEU A 871 22.79 12.63 -14.68
CA LEU A 871 22.30 12.50 -13.32
C LEU A 871 23.46 12.62 -12.32
N SER A 872 23.31 13.53 -11.37
CA SER A 872 24.29 13.81 -10.31
C SER A 872 23.65 13.57 -8.94
N SER A 873 24.20 12.62 -8.17
CA SER A 873 23.74 12.37 -6.80
C SER A 873 24.86 11.80 -5.95
N GLN A 874 24.68 11.82 -4.63
CA GLN A 874 25.60 11.20 -3.67
C GLN A 874 25.00 10.09 -2.82
N ASP A 875 23.67 9.97 -2.70
CA ASP A 875 22.97 9.00 -1.81
C ASP A 875 21.88 8.19 -2.53
N LEU A 876 21.65 8.46 -3.82
CA LEU A 876 20.60 7.83 -4.63
C LEU A 876 20.64 6.31 -4.65
N LEU A 877 21.83 5.71 -4.62
CA LEU A 877 22.00 4.26 -4.70
C LEU A 877 21.62 3.55 -3.41
N TYR A 878 21.73 4.24 -2.26
CA TYR A 878 21.23 3.75 -0.98
C TYR A 878 19.70 3.82 -0.95
N ASP A 879 19.13 4.98 -1.29
CA ASP A 879 17.70 5.25 -1.21
C ASP A 879 16.84 4.28 -2.02
N ASN A 880 17.29 3.95 -3.22
CA ASN A 880 16.46 3.23 -4.18
C ASN A 880 16.63 1.70 -4.16
N ALA A 881 17.62 1.18 -3.43
CA ALA A 881 18.11 -0.19 -3.56
C ALA A 881 18.40 -0.59 -5.03
N PRO A 882 19.04 -1.73 -5.32
CA PRO A 882 19.14 -2.20 -6.69
C PRO A 882 17.75 -2.55 -7.25
N ASN A 883 17.27 -1.77 -8.21
CA ASN A 883 16.01 -1.98 -8.94
C ASN A 883 16.24 -1.99 -10.47
N ASP A 884 15.19 -2.16 -11.26
CA ASP A 884 15.30 -2.25 -12.71
C ASP A 884 15.83 -0.96 -13.36
N PHE A 885 15.46 0.22 -12.86
CA PHE A 885 16.00 1.49 -13.34
C PHE A 885 17.51 1.60 -13.06
N ILE A 886 17.95 1.34 -11.83
CA ILE A 886 19.37 1.40 -11.43
C ILE A 886 20.22 0.42 -12.25
N ILE A 887 19.73 -0.80 -12.50
CA ILE A 887 20.49 -1.85 -13.18
C ILE A 887 20.46 -1.68 -14.70
N ASN A 888 19.28 -1.44 -15.29
CA ASN A 888 19.09 -1.50 -16.74
C ASN A 888 19.10 -0.12 -17.43
N TYR A 889 18.86 0.96 -16.69
CA TYR A 889 18.85 2.33 -17.22
C TYR A 889 20.04 3.14 -16.73
N LEU A 890 20.39 3.08 -15.43
CA LEU A 890 21.62 3.71 -14.92
C LEU A 890 22.89 2.88 -15.12
N HIS A 891 22.75 1.60 -15.48
CA HIS A 891 23.86 0.67 -15.72
C HIS A 891 24.81 0.50 -14.53
N VAL A 892 24.28 0.53 -13.31
CA VAL A 892 25.03 0.29 -12.08
C VAL A 892 24.87 -1.17 -11.67
N ALA A 893 25.91 -1.98 -11.91
CA ALA A 893 25.91 -3.41 -11.57
C ALA A 893 26.15 -3.68 -10.07
N GLY A 894 26.57 -2.67 -9.31
CA GLY A 894 26.75 -2.72 -7.86
C GLY A 894 27.39 -1.45 -7.33
N HIS A 895 27.30 -1.21 -6.02
CA HIS A 895 27.86 -0.01 -5.40
C HIS A 895 28.41 -0.27 -3.99
N THR A 896 29.13 0.72 -3.46
CA THR A 896 29.53 0.82 -2.05
C THR A 896 29.11 2.17 -1.56
N ASP A 897 28.17 2.11 -0.62
CA ASP A 897 27.50 3.22 0.01
C ASP A 897 28.44 4.06 0.93
N ASP A 898 28.17 5.35 1.07
CA ASP A 898 28.71 6.23 2.12
C ASP A 898 30.26 6.31 2.14
N ALA A 899 30.85 6.41 0.94
CA ALA A 899 32.26 6.15 0.73
C ALA A 899 33.21 7.34 0.93
N GLY A 900 32.67 8.56 1.10
CA GLY A 900 33.39 9.75 1.55
C GLY A 900 34.50 10.20 0.60
N ILE A 901 34.20 10.36 -0.69
CA ILE A 901 35.18 10.65 -1.73
C ILE A 901 35.64 12.10 -1.66
N ASN A 902 36.95 12.36 -1.56
CA ASN A 902 37.50 13.71 -1.45
C ASN A 902 38.30 14.16 -2.69
N SER A 903 38.54 13.25 -3.63
CA SER A 903 39.27 13.53 -4.86
C SER A 903 39.07 12.42 -5.87
N VAL A 904 38.97 12.79 -7.15
CA VAL A 904 38.75 11.89 -8.29
C VAL A 904 39.77 12.16 -9.39
N ALA A 905 40.18 11.12 -10.12
CA ALA A 905 40.96 11.22 -11.35
C ALA A 905 40.22 10.55 -12.49
N GLY A 906 40.28 11.19 -13.65
CA GLY A 906 39.62 10.69 -14.83
C GLY A 906 40.34 9.51 -15.49
N VAL A 907 39.60 8.80 -16.33
CA VAL A 907 40.09 7.60 -17.03
C VAL A 907 40.86 8.00 -18.28
N ALA A 908 42.07 7.45 -18.44
CA ALA A 908 42.90 7.74 -19.61
C ALA A 908 42.21 7.28 -20.91
N GLY A 909 42.07 8.20 -21.87
CA GLY A 909 41.43 7.95 -23.16
C GLY A 909 39.91 8.10 -23.20
N ASP A 910 39.26 8.34 -22.06
CA ASP A 910 37.83 8.64 -22.01
C ASP A 910 37.50 10.06 -22.48
N VAL A 911 36.37 10.25 -23.16
CA VAL A 911 36.02 11.53 -23.80
C VAL A 911 35.64 12.62 -22.78
N ILE A 912 35.09 12.22 -21.63
CA ILE A 912 34.62 13.14 -20.58
C ILE A 912 35.73 13.44 -19.57
N SER A 913 36.46 12.41 -19.14
CA SER A 913 37.29 12.51 -17.93
C SER A 913 38.80 12.58 -18.19
N ASN A 914 39.27 12.31 -19.43
CA ASN A 914 40.70 12.14 -19.69
C ASN A 914 41.56 13.34 -19.27
N GLY A 915 42.56 13.07 -18.44
CA GLY A 915 43.54 14.06 -17.98
C GLY A 915 43.14 14.83 -16.72
N MET A 916 41.96 14.54 -16.15
CA MET A 916 41.46 15.19 -14.94
C MET A 916 41.99 14.55 -13.66
N ASN A 917 42.24 15.40 -12.65
CA ASN A 917 42.55 15.07 -11.27
C ASN A 917 41.99 16.17 -10.37
N ILE A 918 40.77 15.96 -9.87
CA ILE A 918 39.92 16.95 -9.22
C ILE A 918 39.94 16.69 -7.71
N SER A 919 40.24 17.72 -6.93
CA SER A 919 39.98 17.73 -5.49
C SER A 919 38.56 18.19 -5.25
N LEU A 920 37.76 17.39 -4.55
CA LEU A 920 36.35 17.67 -4.30
C LEU A 920 36.18 18.50 -3.02
N SER A 921 35.24 19.44 -3.04
CA SER A 921 34.90 20.33 -1.93
C SER A 921 33.38 20.43 -1.80
N TYR A 922 32.82 19.68 -0.86
CA TYR A 922 31.37 19.53 -0.71
C TYR A 922 30.75 20.77 -0.03
N PRO A 923 29.61 21.27 -0.52
CA PRO A 923 28.83 22.28 0.18
C PRO A 923 28.05 21.71 1.39
N PHE A 924 27.91 20.38 1.44
CA PHE A 924 27.12 19.60 2.39
C PHE A 924 27.89 18.36 2.89
N ASP A 925 27.22 17.50 3.68
CA ASP A 925 27.81 16.25 4.18
C ASP A 925 28.17 15.34 2.99
N ASN A 926 29.31 14.65 3.09
CA ASN A 926 29.84 13.84 1.99
C ASN A 926 29.43 12.37 2.14
N LEU A 927 28.37 11.99 1.41
CA LEU A 927 27.82 10.63 1.38
C LEU A 927 28.16 9.85 0.10
N SER A 928 28.93 10.45 -0.82
CA SER A 928 29.27 9.87 -2.13
C SER A 928 29.70 8.39 -2.16
N ASP A 929 29.30 7.70 -3.23
CA ASP A 929 29.41 6.25 -3.42
C ASP A 929 30.52 5.80 -4.38
N TYR A 930 30.90 4.52 -4.26
CA TYR A 930 31.59 3.80 -5.34
C TYR A 930 30.60 2.99 -6.15
N ILE A 931 30.84 2.89 -7.45
CA ILE A 931 30.03 2.08 -8.36
C ILE A 931 30.87 1.06 -9.11
N VAL A 932 30.19 0.00 -9.55
CA VAL A 932 30.64 -0.98 -10.51
C VAL A 932 29.80 -0.78 -11.77
N PRO A 933 30.35 -0.20 -12.84
CA PRO A 933 29.61 -0.07 -14.09
C PRO A 933 29.21 -1.43 -14.66
N GLY A 934 28.07 -1.47 -15.33
CA GLY A 934 27.59 -2.57 -16.17
C GLY A 934 28.60 -3.02 -17.23
N LEU A 935 28.32 -4.12 -17.93
CA LEU A 935 29.24 -4.64 -18.96
C LEU A 935 29.27 -3.79 -20.23
N ASP A 936 28.22 -3.02 -20.43
CA ASP A 936 27.88 -2.11 -21.51
C ASP A 936 28.15 -0.63 -21.19
N ALA A 937 28.24 -0.27 -19.90
CA ALA A 937 28.67 1.05 -19.46
C ALA A 937 30.20 1.19 -19.28
N THR A 938 30.68 2.43 -19.39
CA THR A 938 32.09 2.79 -19.19
C THR A 938 32.22 3.66 -17.94
N GLY A 939 32.98 3.20 -16.93
CA GLY A 939 33.36 4.05 -15.80
C GLY A 939 34.31 5.18 -16.23
N ILE A 940 34.09 6.39 -15.74
CA ILE A 940 34.79 7.61 -16.21
C ILE A 940 35.61 8.32 -15.12
N PHE A 941 35.26 8.24 -13.84
CA PHE A 941 36.08 8.77 -12.76
C PHE A 941 36.45 7.69 -11.74
N HIS A 942 37.70 7.69 -11.29
CA HIS A 942 38.23 6.88 -10.20
C HIS A 942 38.59 7.73 -8.99
N ARG A 943 38.44 7.24 -7.77
CA ARG A 943 38.95 7.96 -6.58
C ARG A 943 40.49 8.01 -6.50
N THR A 944 41.05 9.08 -5.94
CA THR A 944 42.52 9.21 -5.71
C THR A 944 42.95 9.46 -4.26
N GLY A 945 42.01 9.48 -3.30
CA GLY A 945 42.27 9.69 -1.86
C GLY A 945 41.44 8.78 -0.94
N LYS A 946 41.86 8.64 0.32
CA LYS A 946 41.14 7.92 1.40
C LYS A 946 41.01 8.80 2.64
N THR A 947 39.81 8.94 3.19
CA THR A 947 39.57 9.38 4.57
C THR A 947 38.34 8.68 5.17
N SER A 948 38.30 8.63 6.51
CA SER A 948 37.41 7.81 7.34
C SER A 948 35.92 7.91 6.99
N PRO A 949 35.16 6.80 7.09
CA PRO A 949 33.72 6.81 6.92
C PRO A 949 33.08 7.65 8.03
N SER A 950 32.42 8.73 7.64
CA SER A 950 31.29 9.25 8.42
C SER A 950 30.03 8.55 7.93
N SER A 951 29.99 7.21 8.05
CA SER A 951 28.73 6.49 7.86
C SER A 951 27.75 6.99 8.91
N ARG A 952 26.52 7.29 8.52
CA ARG A 952 25.44 7.70 9.42
C ARG A 952 25.22 6.73 10.59
N GLU A 953 25.61 5.45 10.45
CA GLU A 953 25.22 4.37 11.40
C GLU A 953 26.31 3.44 11.95
N GLY A 954 27.59 3.55 11.58
CA GLY A 954 28.63 2.66 12.12
C GLY A 954 28.42 1.16 11.82
N ARG A 955 27.75 0.83 10.70
CA ARG A 955 27.57 -0.54 10.20
C ARG A 955 28.05 -0.67 8.75
N LEU A 956 28.32 -1.91 8.37
CA LEU A 956 29.10 -2.33 7.19
C LEU A 956 28.33 -2.10 5.88
N ALA A 957 29.06 -1.64 4.85
CA ALA A 957 28.65 -1.72 3.45
C ALA A 957 28.04 -3.10 3.13
N LEU A 958 26.93 -3.09 2.37
CA LEU A 958 26.31 -4.32 1.85
C LEU A 958 27.38 -5.18 1.16
N PRO A 959 27.62 -6.42 1.60
CA PRO A 959 28.64 -7.26 0.96
C PRO A 959 28.15 -7.75 -0.40
N ASN A 960 28.80 -7.26 -1.46
CA ASN A 960 29.01 -7.94 -2.74
C ASN A 960 27.84 -8.80 -3.26
N LEU A 961 26.97 -8.22 -4.08
CA LEU A 961 26.35 -8.98 -5.15
C LEU A 961 27.40 -9.16 -6.27
N GLN A 962 27.83 -10.42 -6.41
CA GLN A 962 28.68 -10.99 -7.47
C GLN A 962 30.20 -10.69 -7.41
N SER A 963 30.90 -11.62 -6.76
CA SER A 963 32.33 -11.87 -7.00
C SER A 963 32.54 -12.32 -8.46
N GLY A 964 33.08 -11.43 -9.29
CA GLY A 964 33.27 -11.74 -10.71
C GLY A 964 34.33 -10.95 -11.48
N SER A 965 35.07 -9.98 -10.92
CA SER A 965 36.31 -9.52 -11.57
C SER A 965 37.21 -8.75 -10.61
N SER A 966 38.47 -9.21 -10.50
CA SER A 966 39.54 -8.46 -9.87
C SER A 966 39.88 -7.24 -10.75
N GLY A 967 39.39 -6.04 -10.38
CA GLY A 967 39.89 -4.78 -10.94
C GLY A 967 38.92 -3.62 -11.18
N LYS A 968 37.61 -3.72 -10.86
CA LYS A 968 36.59 -2.72 -11.25
C LYS A 968 35.87 -1.98 -10.09
N THR A 969 36.38 -2.01 -8.86
CA THR A 969 35.65 -1.51 -7.67
C THR A 969 36.11 -0.12 -7.17
N ASP A 970 36.53 0.78 -8.06
CA ASP A 970 37.05 2.10 -7.65
C ASP A 970 36.47 3.25 -8.51
N TYR A 971 35.37 3.03 -9.25
CA TYR A 971 34.71 4.10 -10.03
C TYR A 971 33.70 4.87 -9.18
N CYS A 972 33.48 6.13 -9.49
CA CYS A 972 32.47 6.99 -8.86
C CYS A 972 31.59 7.72 -9.89
N ALA A 973 31.80 7.46 -11.18
CA ALA A 973 30.95 7.92 -12.27
C ALA A 973 31.06 6.98 -13.46
N LEU A 974 30.02 6.92 -14.28
CA LEU A 974 29.98 6.16 -15.53
C LEU A 974 29.28 6.93 -16.65
N ARG A 975 29.42 6.42 -17.88
CA ARG A 975 28.60 6.80 -19.03
C ARG A 975 28.15 5.57 -19.82
N TYR A 976 26.99 5.66 -20.46
CA TYR A 976 26.45 4.62 -21.33
C TYR A 976 26.19 5.16 -22.75
N PRO A 977 26.79 4.57 -23.81
CA PRO A 977 26.66 5.07 -25.17
C PRO A 977 25.34 4.70 -25.84
N ALA A 978 24.89 5.51 -26.81
CA ALA A 978 23.81 5.20 -27.73
C ALA A 978 24.09 3.88 -28.48
N THR A 979 23.54 2.78 -27.97
CA THR A 979 23.65 1.44 -28.57
C THR A 979 22.31 0.72 -28.48
N GLY A 980 21.98 -0.09 -29.50
CA GLY A 980 20.73 -0.86 -29.54
C GLY A 980 19.60 -0.15 -30.30
N THR A 981 18.35 -0.47 -29.94
CA THR A 981 17.11 0.02 -30.60
C THR A 981 16.58 1.33 -30.04
N THR A 982 16.96 1.72 -28.81
CA THR A 982 16.47 2.94 -28.14
C THR A 982 17.39 4.15 -28.32
N GLY A 983 18.71 3.95 -28.52
CA GLY A 983 19.61 5.03 -28.94
C GLY A 983 19.92 6.13 -27.91
N TYR A 984 19.59 5.97 -26.62
CA TYR A 984 19.83 6.97 -25.57
C TYR A 984 21.29 7.05 -25.08
N GLN A 985 21.61 8.15 -24.41
CA GLN A 985 22.91 8.39 -23.79
C GLN A 985 22.74 8.79 -22.32
N LEU A 986 23.62 8.28 -21.45
CA LEU A 986 23.64 8.59 -20.01
C LEU A 986 25.03 8.96 -19.51
N VAL A 987 25.10 9.93 -18.60
CA VAL A 987 26.21 10.13 -17.65
C VAL A 987 25.64 10.08 -16.23
N PHE A 988 26.22 9.25 -15.36
CA PHE A 988 25.82 9.18 -13.95
C PHE A 988 27.02 9.41 -13.04
N PHE A 989 26.90 10.38 -12.13
CA PHE A 989 27.85 10.61 -11.05
C PHE A 989 27.24 10.13 -9.74
N ALA A 990 27.97 9.26 -9.04
CA ALA A 990 27.65 8.81 -7.67
C ALA A 990 28.37 9.68 -6.62
N PHE A 991 28.77 10.88 -7.04
CA PHE A 991 29.23 11.97 -6.20
C PHE A 991 28.62 13.26 -6.77
N PRO A 992 28.43 14.30 -5.94
CA PRO A 992 27.73 15.51 -6.34
C PRO A 992 28.63 16.36 -7.26
N PHE A 993 28.13 16.78 -8.41
CA PHE A 993 28.80 17.71 -9.33
C PHE A 993 29.16 19.03 -8.64
N GLU A 994 28.36 19.45 -7.67
CA GLU A 994 28.53 20.60 -6.78
C GLU A 994 29.85 20.58 -6.03
N ALA A 995 30.41 19.40 -5.77
CA ALA A 995 31.70 19.27 -5.12
C ALA A 995 32.89 19.57 -6.05
N ILE A 996 32.67 19.72 -7.36
CA ILE A 996 33.71 20.09 -8.32
C ILE A 996 34.02 21.60 -8.21
N PRO A 997 35.30 22.01 -8.19
CA PRO A 997 35.65 23.43 -8.10
C PRO A 997 35.09 24.27 -9.25
N GLN A 998 34.31 25.30 -8.92
CA GLN A 998 33.71 26.21 -9.90
C GLN A 998 34.72 27.12 -10.63
N SER A 999 35.93 27.33 -10.08
CA SER A 999 36.97 28.21 -10.66
C SER A 999 38.39 27.62 -10.63
N GLY A 1000 38.49 26.30 -10.84
CA GLY A 1000 39.76 25.57 -10.90
C GLY A 1000 40.55 25.74 -12.22
N ALA A 1001 41.82 25.31 -12.23
CA ALA A 1001 42.59 25.26 -13.48
C ALA A 1001 42.16 24.07 -14.34
N ASP A 1002 42.04 24.29 -15.66
CA ASP A 1002 41.71 23.22 -16.60
C ASP A 1002 42.64 22.02 -16.48
N PRO A 1003 42.13 20.79 -16.65
CA PRO A 1003 40.72 20.44 -16.92
C PRO A 1003 39.90 20.18 -15.63
N ASN A 1004 40.34 20.70 -14.47
CA ASN A 1004 39.84 20.28 -13.14
C ASN A 1004 38.83 21.26 -12.54
N ASN A 1005 37.85 21.69 -13.34
CA ASN A 1005 36.79 22.61 -12.94
C ASN A 1005 35.42 22.16 -13.48
N ALA A 1006 34.35 22.71 -12.91
CA ALA A 1006 32.97 22.34 -13.24
C ALA A 1006 32.61 22.67 -14.70
N GLU A 1007 33.05 23.83 -15.20
CA GLU A 1007 32.86 24.26 -16.60
C GLU A 1007 33.38 23.22 -17.59
N THR A 1008 34.64 22.76 -17.47
CA THR A 1008 35.22 21.76 -18.39
C THR A 1008 34.50 20.41 -18.28
N VAL A 1009 34.05 20.01 -17.09
CA VAL A 1009 33.33 18.74 -16.91
C VAL A 1009 31.97 18.81 -17.60
N MET A 1010 31.22 19.89 -17.38
CA MET A 1010 29.94 20.13 -18.04
C MET A 1010 30.09 20.23 -19.56
N GLU A 1011 31.11 20.95 -20.05
CA GLU A 1011 31.41 21.09 -21.49
C GLU A 1011 31.56 19.73 -22.16
N LYS A 1012 32.29 18.82 -21.50
CA LYS A 1012 32.57 17.50 -22.05
C LYS A 1012 31.38 16.55 -21.98
N ILE A 1013 30.51 16.70 -20.98
CA ILE A 1013 29.24 15.97 -20.91
C ILE A 1013 28.32 16.44 -22.03
N MET A 1014 28.13 17.75 -22.17
CA MET A 1014 27.24 18.34 -23.19
C MET A 1014 27.72 18.02 -24.61
N ASN A 1015 29.02 18.18 -24.90
CA ASN A 1015 29.58 17.77 -26.20
C ASN A 1015 29.41 16.27 -26.48
N TRP A 1016 29.35 15.43 -25.44
CA TRP A 1016 29.12 13.99 -25.63
C TRP A 1016 27.64 13.67 -25.89
N PHE A 1017 26.73 14.52 -25.43
CA PHE A 1017 25.31 14.54 -25.83
C PHE A 1017 25.05 15.20 -27.18
N ASP A 1018 26.10 15.65 -27.88
CA ASP A 1018 26.00 16.48 -29.09
C ASP A 1018 25.26 17.82 -28.84
N ILE A 1019 25.31 18.32 -27.60
CA ILE A 1019 24.83 19.64 -27.19
C ILE A 1019 26.02 20.59 -27.09
N SER A 1020 26.01 21.64 -27.90
CA SER A 1020 27.05 22.67 -27.90
C SER A 1020 26.45 24.07 -27.78
N LYS A 1021 27.29 25.04 -27.43
CA LYS A 1021 26.96 26.46 -27.59
C LYS A 1021 26.32 26.68 -28.98
N PRO A 1022 25.18 27.38 -29.07
CA PRO A 1022 24.62 27.78 -30.35
C PRO A 1022 25.70 28.47 -31.19
N SER A 1023 25.82 28.16 -32.48
CA SER A 1023 26.88 28.77 -33.32
C SER A 1023 26.79 30.30 -33.42
N PHE A 1024 25.69 30.88 -32.95
CA PHE A 1024 25.39 32.30 -32.79
C PHE A 1024 24.19 32.50 -31.87
N TYR A 1025 24.02 33.69 -31.32
CA TYR A 1025 22.75 34.11 -30.72
C TYR A 1025 21.99 35.00 -31.67
N ARG A 1026 20.70 34.74 -31.81
CA ARG A 1026 19.81 35.68 -32.45
C ARG A 1026 19.78 36.94 -31.61
N GLY A 1027 19.90 38.09 -32.26
CA GLY A 1027 20.02 39.36 -31.56
C GLY A 1027 21.44 39.79 -31.19
N ASP A 1028 22.44 38.91 -31.23
CA ASP A 1028 23.86 39.26 -31.18
C ASP A 1028 24.35 39.51 -32.61
N ALA A 1029 23.81 40.56 -33.23
CA ALA A 1029 24.10 40.88 -34.62
C ALA A 1029 25.57 41.22 -34.85
N ASN A 1030 26.27 41.69 -33.81
CA ASN A 1030 27.66 42.12 -33.91
C ASN A 1030 28.67 40.99 -33.62
N GLY A 1031 28.21 39.88 -33.04
CA GLY A 1031 28.96 38.64 -32.83
C GLY A 1031 29.94 38.72 -31.66
N ASP A 1032 29.68 39.58 -30.68
CA ASP A 1032 30.50 39.71 -29.46
C ASP A 1032 29.95 38.95 -28.26
N SER A 1033 28.90 38.16 -28.47
CA SER A 1033 28.23 37.30 -27.48
C SER A 1033 27.50 38.05 -26.37
N GLU A 1034 27.27 39.35 -26.52
CA GLU A 1034 26.41 40.14 -25.64
C GLU A 1034 25.26 40.76 -26.45
N ILE A 1035 24.00 40.44 -26.13
CA ILE A 1035 22.84 41.11 -26.76
C ILE A 1035 22.64 42.47 -26.07
N ASP A 1036 23.10 43.54 -26.71
CA ASP A 1036 23.00 44.89 -26.17
C ASP A 1036 22.68 45.96 -27.23
N ILE A 1037 22.84 47.24 -26.87
CA ILE A 1037 22.54 48.33 -27.79
C ILE A 1037 23.49 48.37 -29.00
N ALA A 1038 24.68 47.78 -28.90
CA ALA A 1038 25.64 47.66 -29.98
C ALA A 1038 25.09 46.78 -31.11
N ASP A 1039 24.30 45.74 -30.83
CA ASP A 1039 23.65 44.91 -31.85
C ASP A 1039 22.56 45.65 -32.61
N VAL A 1040 21.75 46.43 -31.89
CA VAL A 1040 20.78 47.33 -32.51
C VAL A 1040 21.48 48.30 -33.46
N VAL A 1041 22.61 48.86 -33.03
CA VAL A 1041 23.42 49.77 -33.85
C VAL A 1041 24.06 49.02 -35.03
N PHE A 1042 24.50 47.79 -34.83
CA PHE A 1042 25.09 46.94 -35.85
C PHE A 1042 24.07 46.60 -36.95
N LEU A 1043 22.86 46.17 -36.57
CA LEU A 1043 21.74 45.95 -37.49
C LEU A 1043 21.35 47.21 -38.25
N ILE A 1044 21.23 48.36 -37.58
CA ILE A 1044 20.91 49.62 -38.27
C ILE A 1044 22.00 50.00 -39.29
N ASN A 1045 23.27 49.78 -38.96
CA ASN A 1045 24.38 50.06 -39.88
C ASN A 1045 24.41 49.08 -41.06
N TYR A 1046 24.16 47.79 -40.82
CA TYR A 1046 24.02 46.77 -41.86
C TYR A 1046 22.86 47.11 -42.82
N LEU A 1047 21.69 47.45 -42.27
CA LEU A 1047 20.47 47.72 -43.05
C LEU A 1047 20.49 49.07 -43.80
N PHE A 1048 21.16 50.10 -43.26
CA PHE A 1048 21.01 51.47 -43.76
C PHE A 1048 22.30 52.27 -44.04
N ASP A 1049 23.49 51.79 -43.66
CA ASP A 1049 24.75 52.55 -43.80
C ASP A 1049 25.96 51.73 -44.33
N ASP A 1050 25.70 50.75 -45.23
CA ASP A 1050 26.71 49.87 -45.85
C ASP A 1050 27.61 49.13 -44.81
N GLY A 1051 27.04 48.81 -43.63
CA GLY A 1051 27.71 48.03 -42.58
C GLY A 1051 27.95 46.56 -42.96
N PRO A 1052 28.86 45.86 -42.27
CA PRO A 1052 29.09 44.43 -42.48
C PRO A 1052 27.85 43.60 -42.13
N GLU A 1053 27.67 42.47 -42.83
CA GLU A 1053 26.60 41.49 -42.61
C GLU A 1053 26.82 40.75 -41.27
N PRO A 1054 25.75 40.53 -40.46
CA PRO A 1054 25.79 39.62 -39.32
C PRO A 1054 26.33 38.25 -39.75
N TYR A 1055 27.14 37.59 -38.92
CA TYR A 1055 27.71 36.30 -39.27
C TYR A 1055 27.55 35.28 -38.13
N PRO A 1056 26.77 34.20 -38.35
CA PRO A 1056 25.96 33.93 -39.54
C PRO A 1056 24.79 34.94 -39.65
N LEU A 1057 24.16 35.03 -40.81
CA LEU A 1057 23.16 36.08 -41.10
C LEU A 1057 22.00 36.04 -40.10
N GLU A 1058 21.65 34.84 -39.67
CA GLU A 1058 20.66 34.48 -38.69
C GLU A 1058 20.90 35.13 -37.31
N ALA A 1059 22.13 35.52 -36.97
CA ALA A 1059 22.42 36.28 -35.75
C ALA A 1059 21.77 37.66 -35.75
N GLY A 1060 21.54 38.22 -36.94
CA GLY A 1060 20.82 39.48 -37.12
C GLY A 1060 19.30 39.36 -37.13
N ASP A 1061 18.76 38.16 -37.24
CA ASP A 1061 17.32 37.88 -37.28
C ASP A 1061 16.85 37.58 -35.84
N ALA A 1062 16.63 38.67 -35.10
CA ALA A 1062 16.33 38.71 -33.69
C ALA A 1062 14.86 38.37 -33.37
N ASP A 1063 13.96 38.56 -34.34
CA ASP A 1063 12.55 38.18 -34.21
C ASP A 1063 12.20 36.83 -34.86
N CYS A 1064 13.21 36.10 -35.34
CA CYS A 1064 13.10 34.76 -35.94
C CYS A 1064 12.17 34.74 -37.18
N SER A 1065 12.05 35.88 -37.87
CA SER A 1065 11.18 36.00 -39.05
C SER A 1065 11.79 35.39 -40.32
N GLY A 1066 13.06 34.96 -40.28
CA GLY A 1066 13.80 34.39 -41.40
C GLY A 1066 14.39 35.44 -42.35
N GLU A 1067 14.19 36.74 -42.07
CA GLU A 1067 14.71 37.85 -42.86
C GLU A 1067 15.30 38.91 -41.91
N VAL A 1068 16.55 39.32 -42.12
CA VAL A 1068 17.16 40.41 -41.33
C VAL A 1068 16.67 41.76 -41.83
N ASP A 1069 15.75 42.40 -41.11
CA ASP A 1069 15.17 43.69 -41.43
C ASP A 1069 15.00 44.65 -40.22
N ILE A 1070 14.25 45.74 -40.40
CA ILE A 1070 14.07 46.75 -39.35
C ILE A 1070 13.23 46.24 -38.17
N GLY A 1071 12.47 45.17 -38.36
CA GLY A 1071 11.74 44.40 -37.36
C GLY A 1071 12.67 43.90 -36.27
N ASP A 1072 13.80 43.31 -36.65
CA ASP A 1072 14.82 42.80 -35.71
C ASP A 1072 15.38 43.88 -34.80
N ALA A 1073 15.71 45.04 -35.38
CA ALA A 1073 16.20 46.17 -34.60
C ALA A 1073 15.12 46.72 -33.65
N ILE A 1074 13.85 46.71 -34.05
CA ILE A 1074 12.72 47.10 -33.19
C ILE A 1074 12.50 46.06 -32.08
N PHE A 1075 12.62 44.77 -32.40
CA PHE A 1075 12.48 43.66 -31.48
C PHE A 1075 13.55 43.76 -30.38
N LEU A 1076 14.81 43.95 -30.75
CA LEU A 1076 15.92 44.16 -29.80
C LEU A 1076 15.72 45.41 -28.92
N ILE A 1077 15.21 46.52 -29.47
CA ILE A 1077 14.90 47.71 -28.66
C ILE A 1077 13.81 47.40 -27.62
N ASN A 1078 12.78 46.64 -28.01
CA ASN A 1078 11.70 46.27 -27.10
C ASN A 1078 12.20 45.31 -26.01
N TYR A 1079 13.02 44.32 -26.37
CA TYR A 1079 13.70 43.44 -25.43
C TYR A 1079 14.54 44.22 -24.41
N LEU A 1080 15.47 45.05 -24.89
CA LEU A 1080 16.45 45.74 -24.05
C LEU A 1080 15.87 46.86 -23.17
N PHE A 1081 14.81 47.54 -23.61
CA PHE A 1081 14.36 48.78 -22.95
C PHE A 1081 12.90 48.80 -22.52
N VAL A 1082 12.07 47.86 -23.00
CA VAL A 1082 10.62 47.88 -22.79
C VAL A 1082 10.12 46.58 -22.13
N GLY A 1083 11.00 45.60 -21.90
CA GLY A 1083 10.67 44.31 -21.29
C GLY A 1083 9.98 43.35 -22.26
N GLY A 1084 10.34 43.42 -23.54
CA GLY A 1084 9.92 42.44 -24.55
C GLY A 1084 10.58 41.06 -24.36
N PRO A 1085 10.11 40.02 -25.06
CA PRO A 1085 10.69 38.68 -25.02
C PRO A 1085 12.17 38.69 -25.48
N SER A 1086 12.97 37.76 -24.96
CA SER A 1086 14.35 37.56 -25.42
C SER A 1086 14.39 37.04 -26.86
N PRO A 1087 15.40 37.42 -27.66
CA PRO A 1087 15.61 36.81 -28.97
C PRO A 1087 15.88 35.31 -28.84
N SER A 1088 15.03 34.49 -29.44
CA SER A 1088 15.19 33.04 -29.56
C SER A 1088 14.41 32.55 -30.78
N CYS A 1089 15.01 31.65 -31.55
CA CYS A 1089 14.27 30.51 -32.08
C CYS A 1089 14.56 29.41 -31.05
#